data_AF-A0A6J6LHB6-F1
#
_entry.id   AF-A0A6J6LHB6-F1
#
_cell.length_a   1.000
_cell.length_b   1.000
_cell.length_c   1.000
_cell.angle_alpha   90.00
_cell.angle_beta   90.00
_cell.angle_gamma   90.00
#
_symmetry.space_group_name_H-M   'P 1'
#
loop_
_entity.id
_entity.type
_entity.pdbx_description
1 polymer ?
#
loop_
_entity_poly.entity_id
_entity_poly.type
_entity_poly.pdbx_seq_one_letter_code
_entity_poly.pdbx_strand_id
1 'polypeptide(L)'
;MRASIALVSATLRTNVYQLDADGNYPQVMAFKLDPSMVPDLPLPLPKFEIWVFSPRVEGVHLRFASVARGGLRWSDRQEDFRTEILGLVKAQMVKNTVIVPSGAKGGFVLKRGPEPSDRDAWLAEGIACYQMFIGALLDVTDNLVNAKVVPPQRVVRHDVDDPYLVVAADKGTATFSDIANKISVDRGFWMGDAFASGGSVGYDHKAMGITAKGAWESVKRHFLELGVNTQTQDFTVVGVGDMSGDVFGNGMLLSEHIRLIAAFDHRHIFIDPNPEASKSFVERHRMFSLPRSSWEDYNVKLISKGGGIYPRSVKSIDLTPEAKSALGIDPEVTSVTPNELLTMILLAPVDLLWNGGIGTYIKATSETHAQVGDKANDAIRINGSDIRARVVGEGGNLGATQLGRIEAAHAGVKLNTDAIDNSAGVDTSDHEVNIKILIDQAVSAGSLSVEDRNKQLAVMTDEVGELVLRDNYEQNLILEQARFQAPVMLRVHKRLMQSLESNGHLNRAIEYLPTDSQLDALHAQGQGITSPELSVLMAYVKIDLTRDRASDEIVNEPWCQEILNKYFPSDLRVKYADLMASHPLRKEIISTVMVNDMVNRGGITYAWRAAEESGAGTSEILRAFVVSRDVFGLNQLWSDLENLDGKVSTDCQTELFLESRRLLDRATRWFLQSRGGRLNVEEEIAKFAPTVAKLTNSIPGLLRGIERERADGIAKKYQAQGVPAELAIRTGSFLDEFSLLDVIEIANRQNSSPEVVAELYFALSERYDIDRMLFHISALARDDRWTAYARSALRSDLYVALAALTSRVAQATKDSDSIDVRISQWEAKFAEGVARTRATLNEIAHSEQNDLATLSVALRAIRTLAGQGAS
;
A
#
# COMPACT_ATOMS: atom_id res chain seq x y z
N MET A 1 -29.81 -33.18 -1.07
CA MET A 1 -30.21 -33.21 0.35
C MET A 1 -29.11 -32.71 1.29
N ARG A 2 -27.88 -33.28 1.28
CA ARG A 2 -26.78 -32.79 2.14
C ARG A 2 -26.38 -31.32 1.89
N ALA A 3 -26.18 -30.92 0.63
CA ALA A 3 -25.89 -29.53 0.28
C ALA A 3 -27.02 -28.55 0.69
N SER A 4 -28.27 -28.98 0.55
CA SER A 4 -29.44 -28.20 0.98
C SER A 4 -29.49 -28.02 2.49
N ILE A 5 -29.15 -29.06 3.27
CA ILE A 5 -29.04 -28.97 4.73
C ILE A 5 -27.90 -28.01 5.10
N ALA A 6 -26.74 -28.13 4.45
CA ALA A 6 -25.62 -27.22 4.69
C ALA A 6 -25.99 -25.76 4.44
N LEU A 7 -26.72 -25.46 3.36
CA LEU A 7 -27.19 -24.10 3.06
C LEU A 7 -28.17 -23.57 4.12
N VAL A 8 -29.12 -24.40 4.58
CA VAL A 8 -30.04 -24.04 5.66
C VAL A 8 -29.28 -23.80 6.97
N SER A 9 -28.33 -24.67 7.31
CA SER A 9 -27.48 -24.52 8.50
C SER A 9 -26.55 -23.30 8.42
N ALA A 10 -26.14 -22.92 7.21
CA ALA A 10 -25.33 -21.72 6.96
C ALA A 10 -26.14 -20.42 7.01
N THR A 11 -27.47 -20.47 7.09
CA THR A 11 -28.31 -19.25 7.09
C THR A 11 -28.26 -18.55 8.44
N LEU A 12 -27.66 -17.36 8.46
CA LEU A 12 -27.47 -16.51 9.64
C LEU A 12 -28.67 -15.62 9.93
N ARG A 13 -29.28 -15.04 8.88
CA ARG A 13 -30.42 -14.10 8.96
C ARG A 13 -31.33 -14.22 7.73
N THR A 14 -32.60 -13.91 7.89
CA THR A 14 -33.55 -13.79 6.76
C THR A 14 -34.69 -12.82 7.05
N ASN A 15 -35.16 -12.11 6.01
CA ASN A 15 -36.31 -11.22 6.09
C ASN A 15 -37.66 -11.93 5.82
N VAL A 16 -37.68 -13.23 5.50
CA VAL A 16 -38.90 -13.97 5.09
C VAL A 16 -40.04 -13.88 6.11
N TYR A 17 -39.73 -13.64 7.39
CA TYR A 17 -40.72 -13.52 8.46
C TYR A 17 -41.12 -12.08 8.78
N GLN A 18 -40.56 -11.08 8.10
CA GLN A 18 -40.98 -9.69 8.23
C GLN A 18 -42.35 -9.47 7.60
N LEU A 19 -43.04 -8.41 8.02
CA LEU A 19 -44.27 -7.96 7.39
C LEU A 19 -44.10 -6.51 6.96
N ASP A 20 -44.71 -6.15 5.82
CA ASP A 20 -44.86 -4.75 5.42
C ASP A 20 -45.93 -4.05 6.27
N ALA A 21 -46.16 -2.76 5.99
CA ALA A 21 -47.12 -1.93 6.71
C ALA A 21 -48.58 -2.45 6.60
N ASP A 22 -48.89 -3.19 5.53
CA ASP A 22 -50.21 -3.78 5.28
C ASP A 22 -50.34 -5.21 5.85
N GLY A 23 -49.27 -5.72 6.49
CA GLY A 23 -49.24 -7.04 7.10
C GLY A 23 -48.94 -8.19 6.11
N ASN A 24 -48.45 -7.90 4.91
CA ASN A 24 -48.07 -8.92 3.93
C ASN A 24 -46.59 -9.31 4.07
N TYR A 25 -46.28 -10.54 3.65
CA TYR A 25 -44.88 -11.01 3.58
C TYR A 25 -44.12 -10.31 2.45
N PRO A 26 -42.80 -10.10 2.60
CA PRO A 26 -41.99 -9.44 1.59
C PRO A 26 -41.96 -10.24 0.29
N GLN A 27 -42.15 -9.54 -0.83
CA GLN A 27 -42.02 -10.14 -2.18
C GLN A 27 -40.56 -10.44 -2.56
N VAL A 28 -39.61 -9.82 -1.85
CA VAL A 28 -38.17 -9.94 -2.07
C VAL A 28 -37.57 -10.60 -0.84
N MET A 29 -37.00 -11.78 -1.02
CA MET A 29 -36.42 -12.57 0.06
C MET A 29 -34.91 -12.35 0.11
N ALA A 30 -34.37 -12.15 1.30
CA ALA A 30 -32.95 -12.06 1.58
C ALA A 30 -32.52 -13.17 2.54
N PHE A 31 -31.37 -13.77 2.26
CA PHE A 31 -30.72 -14.77 3.11
C PHE A 31 -29.26 -14.37 3.30
N LYS A 32 -28.88 -14.05 4.54
CA LYS A 32 -27.48 -13.86 4.93
C LYS A 32 -26.89 -15.22 5.28
N LEU A 33 -25.84 -15.63 4.59
CA LEU A 33 -25.21 -16.93 4.68
C LEU A 33 -23.79 -16.80 5.23
N ASP A 34 -23.32 -17.84 5.91
CA ASP A 34 -21.91 -18.13 6.19
C ASP A 34 -21.36 -19.11 5.13
N PRO A 35 -20.64 -18.63 4.11
CA PRO A 35 -20.10 -19.49 3.05
C PRO A 35 -19.13 -20.56 3.56
N SER A 36 -18.45 -20.36 4.70
CA SER A 36 -17.50 -21.34 5.24
C SER A 36 -18.15 -22.65 5.70
N MET A 37 -19.47 -22.61 5.94
CA MET A 37 -20.28 -23.75 6.33
C MET A 37 -20.84 -24.53 5.13
N VAL A 38 -20.65 -24.03 3.90
CA VAL A 38 -21.16 -24.64 2.67
C VAL A 38 -20.03 -25.42 1.98
N PRO A 39 -20.15 -26.74 1.78
CA PRO A 39 -19.12 -27.54 1.14
C PRO A 39 -18.97 -27.22 -0.36
N ASP A 40 -17.78 -27.43 -0.89
CA ASP A 40 -17.44 -27.37 -2.32
C ASP A 40 -17.65 -26.01 -3.00
N LEU A 41 -17.71 -24.92 -2.22
CA LEU A 41 -17.73 -23.56 -2.79
C LEU A 41 -16.36 -23.17 -3.40
N PRO A 42 -16.36 -22.41 -4.51
CA PRO A 42 -15.13 -21.90 -5.10
C PRO A 42 -14.44 -20.91 -4.16
N LEU A 43 -13.12 -21.01 -4.06
CA LEU A 43 -12.31 -20.03 -3.35
C LEU A 43 -12.14 -18.72 -4.16
N PRO A 44 -11.93 -17.58 -3.49
CA PRO A 44 -11.90 -17.39 -2.04
C PRO A 44 -13.30 -17.35 -1.41
N LEU A 45 -13.45 -17.84 -0.17
CA LEU A 45 -14.75 -17.84 0.53
C LEU A 45 -15.00 -16.47 1.20
N PRO A 46 -16.12 -15.79 0.88
CA PRO A 46 -16.50 -14.59 1.60
C PRO A 46 -16.85 -14.92 3.06
N LYS A 47 -16.73 -13.94 3.95
CA LYS A 47 -17.21 -14.03 5.34
C LYS A 47 -18.74 -14.08 5.38
N PHE A 48 -19.39 -13.26 4.56
CA PHE A 48 -20.85 -13.25 4.42
C PHE A 48 -21.26 -13.17 2.95
N GLU A 49 -22.29 -13.92 2.60
CA GLU A 49 -23.04 -13.73 1.35
C GLU A 49 -24.47 -13.36 1.70
N ILE A 50 -24.98 -12.22 1.19
CA ILE A 50 -26.41 -11.92 1.22
C ILE A 50 -26.98 -12.24 -0.15
N TRP A 51 -27.73 -13.33 -0.25
CA TRP A 51 -28.44 -13.70 -1.46
C TRP A 51 -29.85 -13.13 -1.44
N VAL A 52 -30.21 -12.42 -2.50
CA VAL A 52 -31.51 -11.76 -2.68
C VAL A 52 -32.24 -12.37 -3.87
N PHE A 53 -33.51 -12.68 -3.68
CA PHE A 53 -34.33 -13.33 -4.69
C PHE A 53 -35.76 -12.80 -4.72
N SER A 54 -36.27 -12.54 -5.92
CA SER A 54 -37.69 -12.37 -6.24
C SER A 54 -37.98 -12.83 -7.67
N PRO A 55 -39.24 -12.88 -8.12
CA PRO A 55 -39.57 -13.13 -9.53
C PRO A 55 -39.03 -12.07 -10.50
N ARG A 56 -38.63 -10.88 -10.02
CA ARG A 56 -38.12 -9.76 -10.84
C ARG A 56 -36.61 -9.62 -10.77
N VAL A 57 -36.01 -9.82 -9.60
CA VAL A 57 -34.58 -9.60 -9.35
C VAL A 57 -33.92 -10.80 -8.69
N GLU A 58 -32.68 -11.08 -9.06
CA GLU A 58 -31.79 -11.95 -8.32
C GLU A 58 -30.46 -11.23 -8.10
N GLY A 59 -29.89 -11.33 -6.91
CA GLY A 59 -28.66 -10.64 -6.59
C GLY A 59 -27.89 -11.28 -5.45
N VAL A 60 -26.61 -10.95 -5.36
CA VAL A 60 -25.72 -11.35 -4.27
C VAL A 60 -24.92 -10.15 -3.78
N HIS A 61 -24.61 -10.13 -2.49
CA HIS A 61 -23.65 -9.20 -1.89
C HIS A 61 -22.63 -9.99 -1.06
N LEU A 62 -21.39 -10.02 -1.52
CA LEU A 62 -20.29 -10.77 -0.92
C LEU A 62 -19.42 -9.82 -0.08
N ARG A 63 -19.15 -10.18 1.18
CA ARG A 63 -18.30 -9.40 2.11
C ARG A 63 -17.20 -10.28 2.69
N PHE A 64 -15.96 -9.79 2.70
CA PHE A 64 -14.83 -10.49 3.32
C PHE A 64 -14.54 -10.09 4.76
N ALA A 65 -15.22 -9.06 5.27
CA ALA A 65 -15.16 -8.65 6.67
C ALA A 65 -16.48 -8.02 7.13
N SER A 66 -16.58 -7.77 8.44
CA SER A 66 -17.72 -7.06 9.03
C SER A 66 -17.71 -5.57 8.67
N VAL A 67 -16.55 -4.96 8.50
CA VAL A 67 -16.44 -3.62 7.90
C VAL A 67 -15.89 -3.84 6.50
N ALA A 68 -16.77 -3.78 5.50
CA ALA A 68 -16.43 -4.08 4.12
C ALA A 68 -17.25 -3.22 3.16
N ARG A 69 -16.66 -2.91 2.01
CA ARG A 69 -17.22 -1.98 1.03
C ARG A 69 -16.91 -2.42 -0.39
N GLY A 70 -17.87 -2.18 -1.28
CA GLY A 70 -17.59 -2.14 -2.70
C GLY A 70 -18.82 -1.94 -3.58
N GLY A 71 -18.56 -1.90 -4.88
CA GLY A 71 -19.54 -1.55 -5.89
C GLY A 71 -20.65 -2.58 -6.09
N LEU A 72 -21.85 -2.10 -6.45
CA LEU A 72 -22.98 -2.93 -6.86
C LEU A 72 -23.12 -2.92 -8.38
N ARG A 73 -22.90 -4.06 -9.04
CA ARG A 73 -22.99 -4.18 -10.51
C ARG A 73 -24.40 -4.57 -10.95
N TRP A 74 -24.94 -3.87 -11.94
CA TRP A 74 -26.02 -4.40 -12.75
C TRP A 74 -25.40 -5.26 -13.85
N SER A 75 -25.51 -6.57 -13.69
CA SER A 75 -24.93 -7.54 -14.63
C SER A 75 -25.91 -7.92 -15.73
N ASP A 76 -25.38 -8.10 -16.94
CA ASP A 76 -26.05 -8.69 -18.11
C ASP A 76 -25.84 -10.22 -18.20
N ARG A 77 -25.10 -10.81 -17.24
CA ARG A 77 -24.71 -12.23 -17.22
C ARG A 77 -25.62 -13.08 -16.35
N GLN A 78 -26.89 -13.23 -16.73
CA GLN A 78 -27.90 -13.89 -15.90
C GLN A 78 -27.51 -15.31 -15.42
N GLU A 79 -26.77 -16.07 -16.22
CA GLU A 79 -26.41 -17.47 -15.91
C GLU A 79 -25.23 -17.62 -14.96
N ASP A 80 -24.26 -16.68 -14.97
CA ASP A 80 -23.00 -16.81 -14.23
C ASP A 80 -22.57 -15.53 -13.47
N PHE A 81 -23.48 -14.58 -13.24
CA PHE A 81 -23.19 -13.34 -12.51
C PHE A 81 -22.57 -13.59 -11.12
N ARG A 82 -22.93 -14.68 -10.42
CA ARG A 82 -22.32 -14.99 -9.11
C ARG A 82 -20.80 -15.22 -9.22
N THR A 83 -20.35 -15.90 -10.27
CA THR A 83 -18.93 -16.09 -10.56
C THR A 83 -18.27 -14.78 -10.98
N GLU A 84 -18.97 -13.94 -11.76
CA GLU A 84 -18.51 -12.58 -12.08
C GLU A 84 -18.27 -11.75 -10.80
N ILE A 85 -19.26 -11.69 -9.89
CA ILE A 85 -19.16 -10.92 -8.64
C ILE A 85 -18.06 -11.47 -7.73
N LEU A 86 -17.89 -12.80 -7.67
CA LEU A 86 -16.79 -13.42 -6.93
C LEU A 86 -15.41 -13.04 -7.49
N GLY A 87 -15.26 -12.97 -8.81
CA GLY A 87 -14.03 -12.50 -9.44
C GLY A 87 -13.72 -11.02 -9.12
N LEU A 88 -14.74 -10.17 -9.12
CA LEU A 88 -14.60 -8.74 -8.82
C LEU A 88 -14.26 -8.46 -7.35
N VAL A 89 -14.89 -9.18 -6.41
CA VAL A 89 -14.59 -8.98 -4.97
C VAL A 89 -13.15 -9.39 -4.65
N LYS A 90 -12.60 -10.40 -5.32
CA LYS A 90 -11.19 -10.78 -5.16
C LYS A 90 -10.25 -9.62 -5.49
N ALA A 91 -10.44 -8.97 -6.64
CA ALA A 91 -9.65 -7.78 -7.00
C ALA A 91 -9.85 -6.64 -5.98
N GLN A 92 -11.07 -6.48 -5.47
CA GLN A 92 -11.39 -5.47 -4.47
C GLN A 92 -10.67 -5.71 -3.12
N MET A 93 -10.42 -6.95 -2.73
CA MET A 93 -9.70 -7.26 -1.48
C MET A 93 -8.28 -6.71 -1.49
N VAL A 94 -7.56 -6.86 -2.60
CA VAL A 94 -6.19 -6.33 -2.78
C VAL A 94 -6.23 -4.81 -2.91
N LYS A 95 -7.22 -4.27 -3.63
CA LYS A 95 -7.36 -2.82 -3.82
C LYS A 95 -7.68 -2.07 -2.53
N ASN A 96 -8.44 -2.69 -1.63
CA ASN A 96 -8.87 -2.06 -0.38
C ASN A 96 -7.80 -2.12 0.73
N THR A 97 -6.60 -2.66 0.50
CA THR A 97 -5.60 -2.78 1.58
C THR A 97 -5.01 -1.45 2.06
N VAL A 98 -5.26 -0.36 1.32
CA VAL A 98 -4.90 0.99 1.73
C VAL A 98 -5.99 1.66 2.57
N ILE A 99 -7.24 1.18 2.54
CA ILE A 99 -8.39 1.82 3.19
C ILE A 99 -8.95 1.00 4.36
N VAL A 100 -9.84 1.62 5.13
CA VAL A 100 -10.46 1.04 6.33
C VAL A 100 -11.31 -0.22 6.06
N PRO A 101 -12.30 -0.20 5.13
CA PRO A 101 -13.14 -1.36 4.90
C PRO A 101 -12.46 -2.41 4.02
N SER A 102 -12.59 -3.67 4.39
CA SER A 102 -12.18 -4.79 3.53
C SER A 102 -13.03 -4.86 2.24
N GLY A 103 -12.68 -5.77 1.33
CA GLY A 103 -13.37 -5.95 0.07
C GLY A 103 -14.81 -6.46 0.24
N ALA A 104 -15.76 -5.78 -0.40
CA ALA A 104 -17.07 -6.32 -0.71
C ALA A 104 -17.41 -6.12 -2.20
N LYS A 105 -18.36 -6.88 -2.71
CA LYS A 105 -18.94 -6.64 -4.03
C LYS A 105 -20.36 -7.18 -4.06
N GLY A 106 -21.26 -6.43 -4.66
CA GLY A 106 -22.58 -6.96 -4.98
C GLY A 106 -22.87 -6.90 -6.46
N GLY A 107 -23.88 -7.64 -6.85
CA GLY A 107 -24.45 -7.51 -8.18
C GLY A 107 -25.82 -8.14 -8.27
N PHE A 108 -26.60 -7.63 -9.21
CA PHE A 108 -27.96 -8.09 -9.47
C PHE A 108 -28.22 -8.20 -10.96
N VAL A 109 -29.20 -9.04 -11.30
CA VAL A 109 -29.70 -9.27 -12.65
C VAL A 109 -31.21 -9.11 -12.69
N LEU A 110 -31.74 -8.66 -13.83
CA LEU A 110 -33.17 -8.64 -14.07
C LEU A 110 -33.61 -10.03 -14.55
N LYS A 111 -34.50 -10.68 -13.81
CA LYS A 111 -35.07 -11.98 -14.21
C LYS A 111 -36.21 -11.84 -15.21
N ARG A 112 -36.91 -10.71 -15.14
CA ARG A 112 -38.05 -10.34 -15.99
C ARG A 112 -37.94 -8.86 -16.31
N GLY A 113 -37.32 -8.53 -17.44
CA GLY A 113 -37.23 -7.17 -17.94
C GLY A 113 -38.10 -6.95 -19.18
N PRO A 114 -38.49 -5.69 -19.47
CA PRO A 114 -39.03 -5.33 -20.78
C PRO A 114 -38.00 -5.60 -21.89
N GLU A 115 -38.41 -5.59 -23.15
CA GLU A 115 -37.48 -5.75 -24.28
C GLU A 115 -36.37 -4.68 -24.22
N PRO A 116 -35.08 -5.02 -24.32
CA PRO A 116 -33.97 -4.06 -24.21
C PRO A 116 -34.01 -2.92 -25.24
N SER A 117 -34.80 -3.05 -26.30
CA SER A 117 -35.05 -2.00 -27.28
C SER A 117 -35.81 -0.79 -26.69
N ASP A 118 -36.61 -1.00 -25.63
CA ASP A 118 -37.27 0.08 -24.89
C ASP A 118 -36.36 0.53 -23.73
N ARG A 119 -35.46 1.47 -24.04
CA ARG A 119 -34.43 1.93 -23.10
C ARG A 119 -34.98 2.55 -21.83
N ASP A 120 -36.07 3.32 -21.93
CA ASP A 120 -36.65 4.03 -20.79
C ASP A 120 -37.34 3.04 -19.85
N ALA A 121 -38.12 2.10 -20.40
CA ALA A 121 -38.73 1.04 -19.60
C ALA A 121 -37.68 0.11 -18.98
N TRP A 122 -36.62 -0.23 -19.73
CA TRP A 122 -35.51 -1.05 -19.23
C TRP A 122 -34.78 -0.38 -18.07
N LEU A 123 -34.45 0.90 -18.20
CA LEU A 123 -33.81 1.67 -17.13
C LEU A 123 -34.72 1.80 -15.90
N ALA A 124 -36.01 2.07 -16.09
CA ALA A 124 -36.98 2.15 -15.01
C ALA A 124 -37.11 0.82 -14.25
N GLU A 125 -37.14 -0.32 -14.95
CA GLU A 125 -37.13 -1.65 -14.33
C GLU A 125 -35.83 -1.93 -13.59
N GLY A 126 -34.69 -1.54 -14.18
CA GLY A 126 -33.37 -1.60 -13.54
C GLY A 126 -33.33 -0.86 -12.21
N ILE A 127 -33.83 0.38 -12.19
CA ILE A 127 -33.94 1.21 -10.98
C ILE A 127 -34.86 0.54 -9.96
N ALA A 128 -36.04 0.06 -10.37
CA ALA A 128 -36.97 -0.59 -9.46
C ALA A 128 -36.37 -1.86 -8.82
N CYS A 129 -35.68 -2.68 -9.60
CA CYS A 129 -35.00 -3.88 -9.10
C CYS A 129 -33.80 -3.54 -8.20
N TYR A 130 -33.06 -2.47 -8.51
CA TYR A 130 -32.01 -1.97 -7.63
C TYR A 130 -32.57 -1.52 -6.27
N GLN A 131 -33.67 -0.77 -6.25
CA GLN A 131 -34.34 -0.37 -5.02
C GLN A 131 -34.81 -1.58 -4.19
N MET A 132 -35.37 -2.60 -4.85
CA MET A 132 -35.72 -3.87 -4.22
C MET A 132 -34.51 -4.58 -3.60
N PHE A 133 -33.40 -4.62 -4.35
CA PHE A 133 -32.16 -5.25 -3.89
C PHE A 133 -31.59 -4.53 -2.66
N ILE A 134 -31.44 -3.21 -2.70
CA ILE A 134 -30.99 -2.40 -1.56
C ILE A 134 -31.91 -2.57 -0.35
N GLY A 135 -33.23 -2.54 -0.56
CA GLY A 135 -34.21 -2.77 0.50
C GLY A 135 -33.99 -4.11 1.19
N ALA A 136 -33.85 -5.19 0.42
CA ALA A 136 -33.63 -6.53 0.97
C ALA A 136 -32.28 -6.67 1.72
N LEU A 137 -31.22 -5.97 1.29
CA LEU A 137 -29.96 -5.93 2.02
C LEU A 137 -30.14 -5.26 3.40
N LEU A 138 -30.86 -4.14 3.45
CA LEU A 138 -31.14 -3.42 4.69
C LEU A 138 -32.07 -4.21 5.62
N ASP A 139 -33.00 -5.01 5.08
CA ASP A 139 -33.93 -5.82 5.89
C ASP A 139 -33.20 -6.85 6.77
N VAL A 140 -31.97 -7.24 6.45
CA VAL A 140 -31.16 -8.21 7.21
C VAL A 140 -29.93 -7.59 7.90
N THR A 141 -29.78 -6.27 7.86
CA THR A 141 -28.64 -5.52 8.41
C THR A 141 -29.07 -4.78 9.68
N ASP A 142 -28.26 -4.83 10.75
CA ASP A 142 -28.60 -4.09 11.98
C ASP A 142 -28.52 -2.56 11.75
N ASN A 143 -29.24 -1.78 12.55
CA ASN A 143 -29.13 -0.32 12.55
C ASN A 143 -28.34 0.17 13.78
N LEU A 144 -27.91 1.43 13.79
CA LEU A 144 -27.23 2.07 14.93
C LEU A 144 -28.01 3.32 15.38
N VAL A 145 -28.70 3.23 16.52
CA VAL A 145 -29.49 4.34 17.06
C VAL A 145 -28.92 4.77 18.41
N ASN A 146 -28.51 6.03 18.53
CA ASN A 146 -27.85 6.56 19.74
C ASN A 146 -26.66 5.69 20.19
N ALA A 147 -25.80 5.30 19.23
CA ALA A 147 -24.65 4.41 19.44
C ALA A 147 -25.00 3.00 19.97
N LYS A 148 -26.27 2.57 19.88
CA LYS A 148 -26.71 1.22 20.23
C LYS A 148 -27.19 0.48 19.00
N VAL A 149 -26.77 -0.78 18.87
CA VAL A 149 -27.20 -1.64 17.77
C VAL A 149 -28.66 -2.02 17.96
N VAL A 150 -29.46 -1.81 16.91
CA VAL A 150 -30.88 -2.14 16.86
C VAL A 150 -31.10 -3.16 15.73
N PRO A 151 -31.48 -4.41 16.03
CA PRO A 151 -31.69 -5.41 14.99
C PRO A 151 -32.96 -5.15 14.16
N PRO A 152 -33.04 -5.66 12.93
CA PRO A 152 -34.26 -5.61 12.14
C PRO A 152 -35.42 -6.32 12.84
N GLN A 153 -36.64 -5.81 12.65
CA GLN A 153 -37.83 -6.42 13.24
C GLN A 153 -38.04 -7.82 12.67
N ARG A 154 -38.48 -8.75 13.51
CA ARG A 154 -38.85 -10.14 13.12
C ARG A 154 -37.75 -10.90 12.37
N VAL A 155 -36.48 -10.60 12.65
CA VAL A 155 -35.32 -11.37 12.16
C VAL A 155 -34.67 -12.11 13.33
N VAL A 156 -34.58 -13.43 13.21
CA VAL A 156 -33.73 -14.22 14.11
C VAL A 156 -32.29 -14.09 13.63
N ARG A 157 -31.39 -13.80 14.57
CA ARG A 157 -29.96 -13.58 14.31
C ARG A 157 -29.16 -14.74 14.90
N HIS A 158 -28.41 -15.45 14.05
CA HIS A 158 -27.49 -16.51 14.47
C HIS A 158 -26.01 -16.04 14.49
N ASP A 159 -25.77 -14.78 14.16
CA ASP A 159 -24.47 -14.11 14.15
C ASP A 159 -24.39 -12.96 15.17
N VAL A 160 -23.24 -12.29 15.21
CA VAL A 160 -22.99 -11.11 16.04
C VAL A 160 -23.67 -9.85 15.48
N ASP A 161 -23.55 -8.71 16.18
CA ASP A 161 -23.98 -7.41 15.67
C ASP A 161 -23.26 -7.05 14.37
N ASP A 162 -24.03 -6.60 13.38
CA ASP A 162 -23.58 -6.26 12.03
C ASP A 162 -24.31 -5.01 11.50
N PRO A 163 -24.01 -3.82 12.04
CA PRO A 163 -24.67 -2.59 11.64
C PRO A 163 -24.04 -1.91 10.41
N TYR A 164 -22.89 -2.39 9.95
CA TYR A 164 -22.12 -1.71 8.89
C TYR A 164 -22.41 -2.31 7.51
N LEU A 165 -23.02 -1.51 6.64
CA LEU A 165 -23.23 -1.83 5.23
C LEU A 165 -23.06 -0.56 4.39
N VAL A 166 -21.97 -0.48 3.62
CA VAL A 166 -21.73 0.62 2.66
C VAL A 166 -21.62 0.05 1.27
N VAL A 167 -22.27 0.72 0.32
CA VAL A 167 -22.26 0.35 -1.10
C VAL A 167 -21.60 1.44 -1.94
N ALA A 168 -21.22 1.09 -3.16
CA ALA A 168 -20.74 2.07 -4.15
C ALA A 168 -21.36 1.77 -5.51
N ALA A 169 -21.28 2.73 -6.43
CA ALA A 169 -21.63 2.50 -7.81
C ALA A 169 -20.61 1.59 -8.53
N ASP A 170 -21.07 0.85 -9.53
CA ASP A 170 -20.26 0.07 -10.47
C ASP A 170 -20.87 0.16 -11.89
N LYS A 171 -20.43 -0.71 -12.81
CA LYS A 171 -21.00 -0.85 -14.15
C LYS A 171 -22.52 -1.05 -14.04
N GLY A 172 -23.25 -0.20 -14.77
CA GLY A 172 -24.71 -0.21 -14.84
C GLY A 172 -25.43 0.49 -13.67
N THR A 173 -24.71 0.98 -12.66
CA THR A 173 -25.29 1.68 -11.50
C THR A 173 -24.64 3.04 -11.21
N ALA A 174 -23.86 3.58 -12.15
CA ALA A 174 -23.07 4.80 -12.01
C ALA A 174 -23.83 6.00 -11.40
N THR A 175 -25.12 6.15 -11.70
CA THR A 175 -25.97 7.26 -11.22
C THR A 175 -26.89 6.87 -10.05
N PHE A 176 -26.73 5.66 -9.48
CA PHE A 176 -27.69 5.10 -8.52
C PHE A 176 -27.29 5.35 -7.05
N SER A 177 -26.14 5.96 -6.76
CA SER A 177 -25.72 6.25 -5.37
C SER A 177 -26.75 7.12 -4.63
N ASP A 178 -27.30 8.14 -5.28
CA ASP A 178 -28.33 9.00 -4.69
C ASP A 178 -29.63 8.23 -4.38
N ILE A 179 -29.96 7.24 -5.21
CA ILE A 179 -31.11 6.36 -4.98
C ILE A 179 -30.88 5.52 -3.72
N ALA A 180 -29.69 4.93 -3.56
CA ALA A 180 -29.32 4.17 -2.38
C ALA A 180 -29.30 5.03 -1.10
N ASN A 181 -28.70 6.21 -1.17
CA ASN A 181 -28.68 7.18 -0.06
C ASN A 181 -30.09 7.61 0.34
N LYS A 182 -30.97 7.88 -0.64
CA LYS A 182 -32.38 8.19 -0.37
C LYS A 182 -33.08 7.05 0.38
N ILE A 183 -32.88 5.79 -0.03
CA ILE A 183 -33.47 4.63 0.67
C ILE A 183 -32.97 4.54 2.12
N SER A 184 -31.66 4.74 2.33
CA SER A 184 -31.05 4.75 3.66
C SER A 184 -31.69 5.83 4.56
N VAL A 185 -31.80 7.06 4.07
CA VAL A 185 -32.44 8.18 4.78
C VAL A 185 -33.92 7.91 5.06
N ASP A 186 -34.69 7.50 4.05
CA ASP A 186 -36.13 7.23 4.19
C ASP A 186 -36.41 6.09 5.20
N ARG A 187 -35.49 5.14 5.35
CA ARG A 187 -35.56 4.04 6.32
C ARG A 187 -34.96 4.38 7.69
N GLY A 188 -34.41 5.57 7.88
CA GLY A 188 -33.74 5.96 9.12
C GLY A 188 -32.50 5.11 9.44
N PHE A 189 -31.81 4.62 8.41
CA PHE A 189 -30.55 3.89 8.59
C PHE A 189 -29.44 4.88 8.98
N TRP A 190 -28.62 4.49 9.96
CA TRP A 190 -27.70 5.40 10.65
C TRP A 190 -26.64 6.04 9.74
N MET A 191 -26.31 5.41 8.62
CA MET A 191 -25.34 5.96 7.67
C MET A 191 -25.93 7.08 6.81
N GLY A 192 -27.25 7.30 6.78
CA GLY A 192 -27.86 8.39 6.02
C GLY A 192 -27.37 8.43 4.56
N ASP A 193 -26.82 9.58 4.14
CA ASP A 193 -26.23 9.81 2.81
C ASP A 193 -24.74 9.42 2.69
N ALA A 194 -24.18 8.78 3.72
CA ALA A 194 -22.90 8.07 3.69
C ALA A 194 -23.05 6.58 3.32
N PHE A 195 -24.29 6.08 3.19
CA PHE A 195 -24.58 4.68 2.83
C PHE A 195 -24.01 4.27 1.47
N ALA A 196 -24.05 5.18 0.50
CA ALA A 196 -23.49 5.03 -0.83
C ALA A 196 -22.54 6.18 -1.16
N SER A 197 -21.28 5.85 -1.45
CA SER A 197 -20.26 6.81 -1.89
C SER A 197 -20.47 7.24 -3.36
N GLY A 198 -20.00 8.44 -3.71
CA GLY A 198 -20.07 8.94 -5.09
C GLY A 198 -21.46 9.39 -5.53
N GLY A 199 -22.28 9.84 -4.57
CA GLY A 199 -23.54 10.55 -4.86
C GLY A 199 -23.32 12.02 -5.26
N SER A 200 -24.40 12.76 -5.49
CA SER A 200 -24.35 14.19 -5.85
C SER A 200 -23.84 15.10 -4.73
N VAL A 201 -23.84 14.61 -3.48
CA VAL A 201 -23.29 15.28 -2.31
C VAL A 201 -22.10 14.45 -1.83
N GLY A 202 -20.89 14.88 -2.17
CA GLY A 202 -19.64 14.13 -1.92
C GLY A 202 -18.48 14.66 -2.76
N TYR A 203 -17.46 13.83 -2.95
CA TYR A 203 -16.30 14.18 -3.76
C TYR A 203 -16.48 13.70 -5.20
N ASP A 204 -16.49 14.62 -6.16
CA ASP A 204 -16.55 14.27 -7.59
C ASP A 204 -15.17 13.82 -8.06
N HIS A 205 -14.98 12.51 -8.19
CA HIS A 205 -13.70 11.91 -8.58
C HIS A 205 -13.21 12.39 -9.95
N LYS A 206 -14.12 12.70 -10.89
CA LYS A 206 -13.76 13.17 -12.22
C LYS A 206 -13.31 14.62 -12.17
N ALA A 207 -14.03 15.47 -11.44
CA ALA A 207 -13.64 16.86 -11.24
C ALA A 207 -12.31 16.97 -10.47
N MET A 208 -12.10 16.11 -9.47
CA MET A 208 -10.82 16.01 -8.75
C MET A 208 -9.71 15.40 -9.61
N GLY A 209 -10.06 14.55 -10.59
CA GLY A 209 -9.13 13.72 -11.35
C GLY A 209 -8.36 12.71 -10.50
N ILE A 210 -8.89 12.37 -9.32
CA ILE A 210 -8.11 11.73 -8.24
C ILE A 210 -7.62 10.33 -8.61
N THR A 211 -8.41 9.57 -9.35
CA THR A 211 -8.02 8.23 -9.83
C THR A 211 -6.85 8.32 -10.81
N ALA A 212 -6.89 9.27 -11.74
CA ALA A 212 -5.79 9.49 -12.68
C ALA A 212 -4.54 10.01 -11.97
N LYS A 213 -4.70 10.96 -11.02
CA LYS A 213 -3.59 11.48 -10.21
C LYS A 213 -2.90 10.38 -9.40
N GLY A 214 -3.67 9.48 -8.76
CA GLY A 214 -3.13 8.32 -8.05
C GLY A 214 -2.31 7.40 -8.94
N ALA A 215 -2.84 7.03 -10.12
CA ALA A 215 -2.12 6.17 -11.07
C ALA A 215 -0.88 6.88 -11.64
N TRP A 216 -0.93 8.21 -11.73
CA TRP A 216 0.20 9.02 -12.15
C TRP A 216 1.34 9.05 -11.13
N GLU A 217 1.09 8.85 -9.83
CA GLU A 217 2.16 8.66 -8.85
C GLU A 217 3.02 7.43 -9.19
N SER A 218 2.38 6.32 -9.60
CA SER A 218 3.08 5.13 -10.10
C SER A 218 3.88 5.43 -11.36
N VAL A 219 3.28 6.14 -12.33
CA VAL A 219 3.96 6.54 -13.57
C VAL A 219 5.19 7.38 -13.27
N LYS A 220 5.05 8.45 -12.46
CA LYS A 220 6.19 9.30 -12.07
C LYS A 220 7.32 8.46 -11.48
N ARG A 221 7.00 7.55 -10.56
CA ARG A 221 7.99 6.70 -9.89
C ARG A 221 8.71 5.76 -10.88
N HIS A 222 7.98 5.09 -11.77
CA HIS A 222 8.57 4.24 -12.80
C HIS A 222 9.46 5.00 -13.79
N PHE A 223 9.09 6.22 -14.16
CA PHE A 223 9.91 7.08 -15.01
C PHE A 223 11.17 7.58 -14.30
N LEU A 224 11.08 7.90 -13.00
CA LEU A 224 12.25 8.25 -12.18
C LEU A 224 13.27 7.09 -12.13
N GLU A 225 12.81 5.84 -11.95
CA GLU A 225 13.67 4.64 -12.03
C GLU A 225 14.38 4.50 -13.39
N LEU A 226 13.83 5.12 -14.43
CA LEU A 226 14.39 5.15 -15.79
C LEU A 226 15.22 6.42 -16.08
N GLY A 227 15.42 7.29 -15.08
CA GLY A 227 16.16 8.54 -15.20
C GLY A 227 15.43 9.63 -15.98
N VAL A 228 14.09 9.55 -16.11
CA VAL A 228 13.27 10.51 -16.84
C VAL A 228 12.30 11.19 -15.88
N ASN A 229 12.28 12.52 -15.88
CA ASN A 229 11.30 13.29 -15.13
C ASN A 229 10.15 13.72 -16.05
N THR A 230 8.98 13.08 -15.89
CA THR A 230 7.78 13.35 -16.71
C THR A 230 7.23 14.76 -16.56
N GLN A 231 7.69 15.52 -15.56
CA GLN A 231 7.24 16.89 -15.30
C GLN A 231 8.14 17.93 -15.97
N THR A 232 9.30 17.54 -16.52
CA THR A 232 10.26 18.48 -17.13
C THR A 232 10.83 18.02 -18.48
N GLN A 233 10.56 16.78 -18.91
CA GLN A 233 11.13 16.19 -20.12
C GLN A 233 10.05 15.56 -20.98
N ASP A 234 10.13 15.77 -22.29
CA ASP A 234 9.21 15.19 -23.28
C ASP A 234 9.34 13.66 -23.36
N PHE A 235 8.20 12.97 -23.42
CA PHE A 235 8.13 11.51 -23.55
C PHE A 235 6.93 11.07 -24.39
N THR A 236 7.06 9.92 -25.05
CA THR A 236 6.05 9.39 -25.98
C THR A 236 5.01 8.54 -25.28
N VAL A 237 3.74 8.69 -25.69
CA VAL A 237 2.61 8.00 -25.07
C VAL A 237 1.71 7.38 -26.13
N VAL A 238 1.29 6.14 -25.92
CA VAL A 238 0.06 5.60 -26.49
C VAL A 238 -0.96 5.36 -25.39
N GLY A 239 -2.25 5.37 -25.71
CA GLY A 239 -3.22 5.01 -24.69
C GLY A 239 -4.59 4.54 -25.15
N VAL A 240 -5.32 4.00 -24.19
CA VAL A 240 -6.68 3.48 -24.36
C VAL A 240 -7.65 4.44 -23.71
N GLY A 241 -8.45 5.14 -24.52
CA GLY A 241 -9.46 6.11 -24.08
C GLY A 241 -9.53 7.35 -24.99
N ASP A 242 -10.26 8.35 -24.51
CA ASP A 242 -10.40 9.66 -25.14
C ASP A 242 -10.44 10.78 -24.11
N MET A 243 -10.34 12.04 -24.56
CA MET A 243 -10.32 13.22 -23.69
C MET A 243 -11.64 13.49 -22.95
N SER A 244 -12.74 12.79 -23.24
CA SER A 244 -14.00 12.90 -22.48
C SER A 244 -14.02 11.97 -21.25
N GLY A 245 -13.18 10.92 -21.29
CA GLY A 245 -13.03 9.93 -20.22
C GLY A 245 -12.45 10.53 -18.94
N ASP A 246 -12.95 10.08 -17.79
CA ASP A 246 -12.45 10.50 -16.48
C ASP A 246 -10.95 10.22 -16.34
N VAL A 247 -10.56 8.95 -16.41
CA VAL A 247 -9.17 8.53 -16.18
C VAL A 247 -8.25 8.95 -17.34
N PHE A 248 -8.67 8.70 -18.59
CA PHE A 248 -7.84 9.04 -19.74
C PHE A 248 -7.65 10.56 -19.87
N GLY A 249 -8.73 11.32 -19.84
CA GLY A 249 -8.70 12.77 -20.00
C GLY A 249 -7.89 13.45 -18.91
N ASN A 250 -8.15 13.13 -17.63
CA ASN A 250 -7.38 13.67 -16.53
C ASN A 250 -5.90 13.25 -16.63
N GLY A 251 -5.60 11.97 -16.87
CA GLY A 251 -4.23 11.46 -16.96
C GLY A 251 -3.41 12.13 -18.07
N MET A 252 -4.02 12.38 -19.22
CA MET A 252 -3.38 13.11 -20.32
C MET A 252 -3.13 14.59 -20.01
N LEU A 253 -3.68 15.16 -18.94
CA LEU A 253 -3.43 16.54 -18.53
C LEU A 253 -2.46 16.66 -17.33
N LEU A 254 -1.91 15.54 -16.82
CA LEU A 254 -0.96 15.54 -15.69
C LEU A 254 0.49 15.82 -16.09
N SER A 255 0.75 16.09 -17.37
CA SER A 255 2.04 16.60 -17.86
C SER A 255 1.89 17.33 -19.20
N GLU A 256 2.49 18.51 -19.27
CA GLU A 256 2.62 19.31 -20.51
C GLU A 256 3.63 18.70 -21.50
N HIS A 257 4.44 17.75 -21.05
CA HIS A 257 5.52 17.10 -21.80
C HIS A 257 5.09 15.80 -22.51
N ILE A 258 3.81 15.44 -22.40
CA ILE A 258 3.26 14.27 -23.10
C ILE A 258 3.26 14.50 -24.61
N ARG A 259 3.92 13.61 -25.35
CA ARG A 259 3.82 13.46 -26.80
C ARG A 259 2.91 12.27 -27.09
N LEU A 260 1.59 12.52 -27.13
CA LEU A 260 0.57 11.48 -27.40
C LEU A 260 0.59 11.08 -28.87
N ILE A 261 1.24 9.96 -29.19
CA ILE A 261 1.43 9.53 -30.58
C ILE A 261 0.23 8.78 -31.16
N ALA A 262 -0.50 8.06 -30.30
CA ALA A 262 -1.72 7.37 -30.70
C ALA A 262 -2.63 7.13 -29.50
N ALA A 263 -3.94 7.11 -29.75
CA ALA A 263 -4.93 6.70 -28.78
C ALA A 263 -6.13 6.09 -29.46
N PHE A 264 -6.92 5.30 -28.74
CA PHE A 264 -8.16 4.77 -29.28
C PHE A 264 -9.23 4.58 -28.23
N ASP A 265 -10.49 4.72 -28.63
CA ASP A 265 -11.65 4.40 -27.82
C ASP A 265 -12.56 3.39 -28.57
N HIS A 266 -13.81 3.29 -28.17
CA HIS A 266 -14.80 2.44 -28.84
C HIS A 266 -15.23 2.96 -30.23
N ARG A 267 -14.89 4.21 -30.59
CA ARG A 267 -15.37 4.90 -31.79
C ARG A 267 -14.27 5.16 -32.80
N HIS A 268 -13.11 5.62 -32.34
CA HIS A 268 -12.07 6.25 -33.14
C HIS A 268 -10.67 5.77 -32.78
N ILE A 269 -9.77 5.92 -33.74
CA ILE A 269 -8.31 5.76 -33.60
C ILE A 269 -7.69 7.11 -33.94
N PHE A 270 -6.98 7.70 -33.00
CA PHE A 270 -6.20 8.93 -33.15
C PHE A 270 -4.73 8.57 -33.36
N ILE A 271 -4.07 9.19 -34.35
CA ILE A 271 -2.64 9.07 -34.60
C ILE A 271 -2.06 10.45 -34.87
N ASP A 272 -1.01 10.80 -34.14
CA ASP A 272 -0.15 11.95 -34.39
C ASP A 272 1.32 11.47 -34.36
N PRO A 273 2.00 11.31 -35.51
CA PRO A 273 3.34 10.71 -35.53
C PRO A 273 4.42 11.50 -34.80
N ASN A 274 4.27 12.83 -34.71
CA ASN A 274 5.26 13.74 -34.15
C ASN A 274 4.58 14.97 -33.50
N PRO A 275 3.82 14.80 -32.40
CA PRO A 275 3.12 15.89 -31.75
C PRO A 275 4.12 16.87 -31.10
N GLU A 276 3.81 18.16 -31.18
CA GLU A 276 4.44 19.19 -30.36
C GLU A 276 3.78 19.21 -28.98
N ALA A 277 4.52 18.88 -27.92
CA ALA A 277 3.98 18.66 -26.57
C ALA A 277 3.15 19.86 -26.05
N SER A 278 3.71 21.07 -26.11
CA SER A 278 3.04 22.29 -25.64
C SER A 278 1.75 22.62 -26.39
N LYS A 279 1.74 22.51 -27.74
CA LYS A 279 0.55 22.78 -28.56
C LYS A 279 -0.52 21.72 -28.38
N SER A 280 -0.12 20.45 -28.38
CA SER A 280 -1.03 19.33 -28.22
C SER A 280 -1.60 19.25 -26.80
N PHE A 281 -0.89 19.72 -25.78
CA PHE A 281 -1.41 19.87 -24.42
C PHE A 281 -2.58 20.87 -24.37
N VAL A 282 -2.40 22.07 -24.93
CA VAL A 282 -3.46 23.09 -24.98
C VAL A 282 -4.71 22.55 -25.70
N GLU A 283 -4.51 21.81 -26.79
CA GLU A 283 -5.62 21.21 -27.52
C GLU A 283 -6.34 20.10 -26.74
N ARG A 284 -5.58 19.20 -26.09
CA ARG A 284 -6.16 18.18 -25.19
C ARG A 284 -6.96 18.82 -24.06
N HIS A 285 -6.45 19.90 -23.46
CA HIS A 285 -7.16 20.64 -22.41
C HIS A 285 -8.46 21.26 -22.93
N ARG A 286 -8.43 21.86 -24.13
CA ARG A 286 -9.64 22.39 -24.79
C ARG A 286 -10.69 21.30 -24.98
N MET A 287 -10.29 20.13 -25.48
CA MET A 287 -11.20 18.99 -25.69
C MET A 287 -11.78 18.45 -24.38
N PHE A 288 -10.98 18.37 -23.32
CA PHE A 288 -11.42 17.91 -22.00
C PHE A 288 -12.49 18.85 -21.40
N SER A 289 -12.37 20.16 -21.68
CA SER A 289 -13.31 21.18 -21.20
C SER A 289 -14.64 21.24 -21.98
N LEU A 290 -14.79 20.49 -23.08
CA LEU A 290 -16.05 20.44 -23.82
C LEU A 290 -17.10 19.64 -23.03
N PRO A 291 -18.39 20.04 -23.06
CA PRO A 291 -19.47 19.28 -22.40
C PRO A 291 -19.59 17.84 -22.89
N ARG A 292 -19.27 17.61 -24.17
CA ARG A 292 -19.12 16.29 -24.81
C ARG A 292 -17.97 16.41 -25.81
N SER A 293 -17.09 15.43 -25.83
CA SER A 293 -15.99 15.36 -26.80
C SER A 293 -15.73 13.93 -27.28
N SER A 294 -15.05 13.85 -28.41
CA SER A 294 -14.54 12.66 -29.07
C SER A 294 -13.25 13.01 -29.81
N TRP A 295 -12.54 12.02 -30.33
CA TRP A 295 -11.34 12.30 -31.13
C TRP A 295 -11.63 13.16 -32.38
N GLU A 296 -12.84 13.13 -32.93
CA GLU A 296 -13.26 14.01 -34.05
C GLU A 296 -13.27 15.50 -33.70
N ASP A 297 -13.35 15.85 -32.41
CA ASP A 297 -13.30 17.25 -31.98
C ASP A 297 -11.87 17.82 -31.99
N TYR A 298 -10.84 16.98 -32.14
CA TYR A 298 -9.44 17.41 -32.17
C TYR A 298 -9.17 18.26 -33.42
N ASN A 299 -8.48 19.38 -33.24
CA ASN A 299 -8.11 20.27 -34.33
C ASN A 299 -7.07 19.61 -35.24
N VAL A 300 -7.55 19.05 -36.36
CA VAL A 300 -6.73 18.34 -37.36
C VAL A 300 -5.55 19.14 -37.91
N LYS A 301 -5.56 20.48 -37.82
CA LYS A 301 -4.43 21.32 -38.24
C LYS A 301 -3.22 21.21 -37.31
N LEU A 302 -3.42 20.71 -36.09
CA LEU A 302 -2.36 20.49 -35.11
C LEU A 302 -1.75 19.09 -35.20
N ILE A 303 -2.41 18.15 -35.89
CA ILE A 303 -1.90 16.80 -36.12
C ILE A 303 -0.71 16.90 -37.08
N SER A 304 0.41 16.28 -36.72
CA SER A 304 1.60 16.30 -37.56
C SER A 304 1.41 15.52 -38.85
N LYS A 305 2.34 15.72 -39.80
CA LYS A 305 2.29 15.09 -41.12
C LYS A 305 2.19 13.56 -40.99
N GLY A 306 1.20 12.99 -41.67
CA GLY A 306 0.98 11.55 -41.72
C GLY A 306 0.08 11.01 -40.60
N GLY A 307 -0.37 11.86 -39.67
CA GLY A 307 -1.39 11.53 -38.68
C GLY A 307 -2.82 11.70 -39.18
N GLY A 308 -3.77 11.32 -38.34
CA GLY A 308 -5.19 11.39 -38.64
C GLY A 308 -6.08 10.81 -37.54
N ILE A 309 -7.39 10.96 -37.74
CA ILE A 309 -8.43 10.35 -36.91
C ILE A 309 -9.25 9.42 -37.81
N TYR A 310 -9.40 8.17 -37.38
CA TYR A 310 -10.02 7.12 -38.17
C TYR A 310 -11.19 6.49 -37.40
N PRO A 311 -12.40 6.42 -37.96
CA PRO A 311 -13.50 5.67 -37.36
C PRO A 311 -13.18 4.17 -37.33
N ARG A 312 -13.47 3.49 -36.22
CA ARG A 312 -13.27 2.03 -36.11
C ARG A 312 -14.19 1.21 -37.03
N SER A 313 -15.20 1.84 -37.63
CA SER A 313 -16.14 1.22 -38.56
C SER A 313 -15.61 1.09 -39.99
N VAL A 314 -14.48 1.71 -40.33
CA VAL A 314 -13.89 1.59 -41.66
C VAL A 314 -13.33 0.19 -41.91
N LYS A 315 -13.29 -0.24 -43.17
CA LYS A 315 -12.78 -1.58 -43.54
C LYS A 315 -11.26 -1.67 -43.52
N SER A 316 -10.57 -0.56 -43.84
CA SER A 316 -9.12 -0.49 -43.94
C SER A 316 -8.65 0.95 -43.70
N ILE A 317 -7.43 1.09 -43.21
CA ILE A 317 -6.75 2.36 -42.94
C ILE A 317 -5.38 2.30 -43.62
N ASP A 318 -5.13 3.23 -44.54
CA ASP A 318 -3.82 3.35 -45.20
C ASP A 318 -2.82 4.04 -44.25
N LEU A 319 -1.66 3.41 -44.07
CA LEU A 319 -0.64 3.89 -43.14
C LEU A 319 0.44 4.68 -43.88
N THR A 320 0.69 5.90 -43.41
CA THR A 320 1.75 6.75 -43.92
C THR A 320 3.13 6.31 -43.43
N PRO A 321 4.23 6.63 -44.13
CA PRO A 321 5.57 6.36 -43.64
C PRO A 321 5.85 6.94 -42.24
N GLU A 322 5.33 8.14 -41.97
CA GLU A 322 5.47 8.81 -40.67
C GLU A 322 4.77 8.03 -39.55
N ALA A 323 3.51 7.61 -39.75
CA ALA A 323 2.76 6.81 -38.78
C ALA A 323 3.42 5.46 -38.51
N LYS A 324 3.93 4.79 -39.56
CA LYS A 324 4.65 3.52 -39.42
C LYS A 324 5.92 3.65 -38.59
N SER A 325 6.69 4.71 -38.84
CA SER A 325 7.90 4.99 -38.06
C SER A 325 7.58 5.27 -36.59
N ALA A 326 6.54 6.06 -36.30
CA ALA A 326 6.17 6.40 -34.93
C ALA A 326 5.66 5.20 -34.13
N LEU A 327 4.88 4.31 -34.76
CA LEU A 327 4.32 3.11 -34.13
C LEU A 327 5.25 1.88 -34.21
N GLY A 328 6.41 1.99 -34.87
CA GLY A 328 7.33 0.88 -35.08
C GLY A 328 6.72 -0.27 -35.87
N ILE A 329 5.97 0.06 -36.93
CA ILE A 329 5.32 -0.85 -37.87
C ILE A 329 6.26 -1.10 -39.06
N ASP A 330 6.25 -2.31 -39.60
CA ASP A 330 7.04 -2.70 -40.77
C ASP A 330 6.78 -1.74 -41.96
N PRO A 331 7.84 -1.15 -42.58
CA PRO A 331 7.71 -0.26 -43.73
C PRO A 331 6.94 -0.83 -44.92
N GLU A 332 6.89 -2.15 -45.10
CA GLU A 332 6.18 -2.82 -46.20
C GLU A 332 4.66 -2.88 -45.98
N VAL A 333 4.18 -2.67 -44.75
CA VAL A 333 2.73 -2.60 -44.47
C VAL A 333 2.17 -1.32 -45.09
N THR A 334 1.13 -1.45 -45.93
CA THR A 334 0.51 -0.28 -46.60
C THR A 334 -0.87 0.05 -46.05
N SER A 335 -1.69 -0.95 -45.73
CA SER A 335 -3.05 -0.79 -45.25
C SER A 335 -3.37 -1.88 -44.23
N VAL A 336 -4.14 -1.55 -43.20
CA VAL A 336 -4.52 -2.45 -42.10
C VAL A 336 -5.98 -2.28 -41.73
N THR A 337 -6.59 -3.32 -41.18
CA THR A 337 -7.89 -3.20 -40.52
C THR A 337 -7.78 -2.41 -39.21
N PRO A 338 -8.87 -1.81 -38.71
CA PRO A 338 -8.84 -1.11 -37.42
C PRO A 338 -8.32 -1.97 -36.26
N ASN A 339 -8.71 -3.24 -36.16
CA ASN A 339 -8.27 -4.12 -35.07
C ASN A 339 -6.77 -4.46 -35.16
N GLU A 340 -6.24 -4.66 -36.37
CA GLU A 340 -4.78 -4.82 -36.56
C GLU A 340 -4.03 -3.56 -36.12
N LEU A 341 -4.54 -2.37 -36.47
CA LEU A 341 -3.96 -1.10 -36.04
C LEU A 341 -3.99 -0.93 -34.51
N LEU A 342 -5.08 -1.30 -33.84
CA LEU A 342 -5.16 -1.27 -32.38
C LEU A 342 -4.11 -2.17 -31.74
N THR A 343 -3.93 -3.38 -32.27
CA THR A 343 -2.87 -4.31 -31.83
C THR A 343 -1.49 -3.69 -32.01
N MET A 344 -1.23 -3.07 -33.17
CA MET A 344 0.03 -2.37 -33.46
C MET A 344 0.28 -1.18 -32.52
N ILE A 345 -0.77 -0.43 -32.15
CA ILE A 345 -0.67 0.67 -31.19
C ILE A 345 -0.29 0.15 -29.80
N LEU A 346 -0.90 -0.94 -29.32
CA LEU A 346 -0.55 -1.56 -28.04
C LEU A 346 0.90 -2.10 -28.04
N LEU A 347 1.42 -2.47 -29.20
CA LEU A 347 2.80 -2.91 -29.41
C LEU A 347 3.74 -1.76 -29.76
N ALA A 348 3.33 -0.49 -29.74
CA ALA A 348 4.20 0.61 -30.16
C ALA A 348 5.43 0.77 -29.23
N PRO A 349 6.62 1.08 -29.76
CA PRO A 349 7.83 1.25 -28.95
C PRO A 349 7.88 2.66 -28.34
N VAL A 350 7.06 2.90 -27.32
CA VAL A 350 6.91 4.20 -26.65
C VAL A 350 7.39 4.20 -25.21
N ASP A 351 7.45 5.37 -24.59
CA ASP A 351 7.81 5.48 -23.18
C ASP A 351 6.67 5.02 -22.26
N LEU A 352 5.42 5.39 -22.56
CA LEU A 352 4.24 5.04 -21.75
C LEU A 352 3.10 4.44 -22.59
N LEU A 353 2.60 3.30 -22.13
CA LEU A 353 1.26 2.81 -22.49
C LEU A 353 0.30 3.12 -21.34
N TRP A 354 -0.63 4.05 -21.58
CA TRP A 354 -1.61 4.50 -20.58
C TRP A 354 -2.97 3.85 -20.81
N ASN A 355 -3.41 3.01 -19.87
CA ASN A 355 -4.76 2.47 -19.88
C ASN A 355 -5.69 3.37 -19.06
N GLY A 356 -6.45 4.23 -19.73
CA GLY A 356 -7.54 5.01 -19.14
C GLY A 356 -8.94 4.46 -19.46
N GLY A 357 -9.01 3.28 -20.10
CA GLY A 357 -10.24 2.68 -20.59
C GLY A 357 -10.70 1.48 -19.76
N ILE A 358 -11.73 0.80 -20.29
CA ILE A 358 -12.28 -0.44 -19.71
C ILE A 358 -11.92 -1.59 -20.65
N GLY A 359 -11.49 -2.72 -20.09
CA GLY A 359 -11.22 -3.95 -20.83
C GLY A 359 -9.81 -4.48 -20.58
N THR A 360 -9.61 -5.75 -20.93
CA THR A 360 -8.33 -6.46 -20.73
C THR A 360 -7.61 -6.64 -22.06
N TYR A 361 -6.58 -5.81 -22.27
CA TYR A 361 -5.78 -5.67 -23.49
C TYR A 361 -4.49 -6.49 -23.45
N ILE A 362 -4.04 -6.90 -22.27
CA ILE A 362 -2.78 -7.65 -22.07
C ILE A 362 -3.08 -8.95 -21.32
N LYS A 363 -2.53 -10.07 -21.79
CA LYS A 363 -2.53 -11.37 -21.09
C LYS A 363 -1.14 -12.01 -21.10
N ALA A 364 -0.94 -13.12 -20.41
CA ALA A 364 0.26 -13.94 -20.63
C ALA A 364 0.13 -14.83 -21.87
N THR A 365 1.27 -15.24 -22.42
CA THR A 365 1.33 -16.26 -23.48
C THR A 365 0.71 -17.59 -23.04
N SER A 366 0.80 -17.92 -21.75
CA SER A 366 0.20 -19.13 -21.17
C SER A 366 -1.33 -19.08 -21.07
N GLU A 367 -1.95 -17.91 -21.25
CA GLU A 367 -3.39 -17.72 -21.20
C GLU A 367 -3.99 -17.71 -22.60
N THR A 368 -5.14 -18.37 -22.76
CA THR A 368 -5.99 -18.25 -23.95
C THR A 368 -6.90 -17.03 -23.83
N HIS A 369 -7.35 -16.48 -24.95
CA HIS A 369 -8.30 -15.37 -24.93
C HIS A 369 -9.60 -15.71 -24.18
N ALA A 370 -10.09 -16.95 -24.33
CA ALA A 370 -11.28 -17.44 -23.64
C ALA A 370 -11.15 -17.44 -22.11
N GLN A 371 -9.96 -17.70 -21.56
CA GLN A 371 -9.71 -17.68 -20.11
C GLN A 371 -9.78 -16.27 -19.51
N VAL A 372 -9.50 -15.22 -20.29
CA VAL A 372 -9.54 -13.84 -19.82
C VAL A 372 -10.98 -13.36 -19.58
N GLY A 373 -11.93 -13.85 -20.37
CA GLY A 373 -13.36 -13.57 -20.19
C GLY A 373 -13.84 -12.23 -20.76
N ASP A 374 -12.99 -11.47 -21.48
CA ASP A 374 -13.34 -10.21 -22.14
C ASP A 374 -13.38 -10.36 -23.67
N LYS A 375 -14.50 -10.91 -24.17
CA LYS A 375 -14.66 -11.21 -25.60
C LYS A 375 -14.54 -9.99 -26.52
N ALA A 376 -14.87 -8.79 -26.02
CA ALA A 376 -14.85 -7.57 -26.82
C ALA A 376 -13.44 -7.20 -27.30
N ASN A 377 -12.43 -7.59 -26.53
CA ASN A 377 -11.03 -7.28 -26.80
C ASN A 377 -10.21 -8.48 -27.30
N ASP A 378 -10.83 -9.65 -27.53
CA ASP A 378 -10.12 -10.85 -27.99
C ASP A 378 -9.31 -10.61 -29.27
N ALA A 379 -9.87 -9.84 -30.22
CA ALA A 379 -9.24 -9.56 -31.52
C ALA A 379 -8.06 -8.56 -31.46
N ILE A 380 -7.85 -7.89 -30.33
CA ILE A 380 -6.81 -6.86 -30.17
C ILE A 380 -5.86 -7.11 -29.00
N ARG A 381 -6.13 -8.14 -28.19
CA ARG A 381 -5.37 -8.44 -26.98
C ARG A 381 -3.98 -8.98 -27.33
N ILE A 382 -2.97 -8.44 -26.67
CA ILE A 382 -1.55 -8.80 -26.85
C ILE A 382 -1.02 -9.61 -25.66
N ASN A 383 0.16 -10.22 -25.83
CA ASN A 383 0.87 -10.84 -24.70
C ASN A 383 1.76 -9.83 -23.99
N GLY A 384 1.99 -10.03 -22.70
CA GLY A 384 2.88 -9.21 -21.89
C GLY A 384 4.32 -9.23 -22.39
N SER A 385 4.77 -10.37 -22.90
CA SER A 385 6.12 -10.52 -23.49
C SER A 385 6.36 -9.68 -24.74
N ASP A 386 5.29 -9.27 -25.43
CA ASP A 386 5.37 -8.57 -26.71
C ASP A 386 5.35 -7.05 -26.52
N ILE A 387 5.10 -6.57 -25.30
CA ILE A 387 5.03 -5.14 -24.99
C ILE A 387 6.39 -4.49 -25.25
N ARG A 388 6.39 -3.43 -26.06
CA ARG A 388 7.58 -2.61 -26.35
C ARG A 388 7.57 -1.26 -25.62
N ALA A 389 6.50 -0.95 -24.88
CA ALA A 389 6.45 0.23 -24.02
C ALA A 389 7.38 0.06 -22.82
N ARG A 390 8.05 1.14 -22.39
CA ARG A 390 8.94 1.11 -21.22
C ARG A 390 8.17 1.07 -19.90
N VAL A 391 7.07 1.80 -19.83
CA VAL A 391 6.18 1.90 -18.66
C VAL A 391 4.75 1.59 -19.09
N VAL A 392 4.02 0.86 -18.25
CA VAL A 392 2.55 0.69 -18.36
C VAL A 392 1.91 1.28 -17.12
N GLY A 393 0.97 2.20 -17.30
CA GLY A 393 0.15 2.77 -16.23
C GLY A 393 -1.31 2.33 -16.35
N GLU A 394 -1.86 1.70 -15.32
CA GLU A 394 -3.24 1.21 -15.29
C GLU A 394 -4.14 2.10 -14.45
N GLY A 395 -4.55 3.24 -15.01
CA GLY A 395 -5.57 4.09 -14.41
C GLY A 395 -6.96 3.43 -14.42
N GLY A 396 -7.29 2.68 -15.48
CA GLY A 396 -8.49 1.85 -15.57
C GLY A 396 -8.34 0.51 -14.84
N ASN A 397 -9.45 -0.16 -14.55
CA ASN A 397 -9.42 -1.49 -13.93
C ASN A 397 -9.18 -2.59 -14.98
N LEU A 398 -8.39 -3.60 -14.63
CA LEU A 398 -8.17 -4.84 -15.38
C LEU A 398 -7.68 -4.64 -16.83
N GLY A 399 -6.77 -3.68 -17.05
CA GLY A 399 -6.10 -3.48 -18.35
C GLY A 399 -5.27 -4.68 -18.77
N ALA A 400 -4.67 -5.36 -17.79
CA ALA A 400 -3.91 -6.58 -17.95
C ALA A 400 -4.41 -7.69 -17.01
N THR A 401 -4.26 -8.95 -17.41
CA THR A 401 -4.31 -10.07 -16.45
C THR A 401 -3.09 -10.04 -15.53
N GLN A 402 -3.19 -10.64 -14.34
CA GLN A 402 -2.05 -10.71 -13.43
C GLN A 402 -0.84 -11.42 -14.07
N LEU A 403 -1.06 -12.53 -14.76
CA LEU A 403 0.00 -13.24 -15.47
C LEU A 403 0.60 -12.39 -16.61
N GLY A 404 -0.23 -11.64 -17.33
CA GLY A 404 0.24 -10.70 -18.36
C GLY A 404 1.14 -9.60 -17.78
N ARG A 405 0.82 -9.09 -16.58
CA ARG A 405 1.69 -8.12 -15.89
C ARG A 405 3.03 -8.73 -15.50
N ILE A 406 3.02 -9.95 -14.98
CA ILE A 406 4.23 -10.68 -14.58
C ILE A 406 5.13 -10.93 -15.81
N GLU A 407 4.53 -11.39 -16.92
CA GLU A 407 5.25 -11.62 -18.18
C GLU A 407 5.86 -10.31 -18.72
N ALA A 408 5.12 -9.21 -18.70
CA ALA A 408 5.63 -7.89 -19.09
C ALA A 408 6.77 -7.40 -18.17
N ALA A 409 6.64 -7.61 -16.86
CA ALA A 409 7.68 -7.25 -15.88
C ALA A 409 8.98 -8.05 -16.13
N HIS A 410 8.88 -9.33 -16.46
CA HIS A 410 10.03 -10.14 -16.86
C HIS A 410 10.67 -9.67 -18.18
N ALA A 411 9.87 -9.10 -19.09
CA ALA A 411 10.37 -8.48 -20.32
C ALA A 411 11.01 -7.09 -20.09
N GLY A 412 11.05 -6.60 -18.85
CA GLY A 412 11.69 -5.34 -18.48
C GLY A 412 10.76 -4.13 -18.45
N VAL A 413 9.45 -4.33 -18.65
CA VAL A 413 8.45 -3.26 -18.55
C VAL A 413 8.26 -2.86 -17.08
N LYS A 414 8.24 -1.57 -16.79
CA LYS A 414 7.91 -1.05 -15.45
C LYS A 414 6.40 -0.91 -15.31
N LEU A 415 5.81 -1.67 -14.39
CA LEU A 415 4.38 -1.64 -14.09
C LEU A 415 4.09 -2.23 -12.70
N ASN A 416 2.99 -1.82 -12.11
CA ASN A 416 2.41 -2.44 -10.91
C ASN A 416 1.12 -3.21 -11.29
N THR A 417 0.32 -3.58 -10.29
CA THR A 417 -1.08 -3.95 -10.49
C THR A 417 -1.97 -2.71 -10.49
N ASP A 418 -3.07 -2.75 -11.24
CA ASP A 418 -4.13 -1.73 -11.20
C ASP A 418 -4.61 -1.40 -9.77
N ALA A 419 -4.66 -2.40 -8.87
CA ALA A 419 -4.99 -2.21 -7.46
C ALA A 419 -4.08 -1.23 -6.69
N ILE A 420 -2.85 -0.99 -7.18
CA ILE A 420 -1.92 0.03 -6.65
C ILE A 420 -2.13 1.35 -7.40
N ASP A 421 -2.16 1.30 -8.73
CA ASP A 421 -2.23 2.50 -9.56
C ASP A 421 -3.52 3.28 -9.33
N ASN A 422 -4.68 2.63 -9.38
CA ASN A 422 -5.98 3.29 -9.32
C ASN A 422 -6.66 3.23 -7.93
N SER A 423 -5.86 3.03 -6.87
CA SER A 423 -6.36 2.96 -5.48
C SER A 423 -6.92 4.29 -4.97
N ALA A 424 -6.42 5.42 -5.47
CA ALA A 424 -6.84 6.76 -5.04
C ALA A 424 -8.37 6.98 -5.10
N GLY A 425 -9.04 6.37 -6.07
CA GLY A 425 -10.50 6.44 -6.17
C GLY A 425 -11.20 5.75 -5.00
N VAL A 426 -10.75 4.57 -4.57
CA VAL A 426 -11.41 3.88 -3.43
C VAL A 426 -11.11 4.58 -2.11
N ASP A 427 -9.91 5.15 -1.99
CA ASP A 427 -9.41 5.90 -0.85
C ASP A 427 -10.13 7.24 -0.64
N THR A 428 -10.29 8.03 -1.71
CA THR A 428 -11.11 9.26 -1.67
C THR A 428 -12.50 9.00 -1.12
N SER A 429 -13.12 7.91 -1.54
CA SER A 429 -14.44 7.56 -1.05
C SER A 429 -14.44 6.99 0.38
N ASP A 430 -13.33 6.43 0.86
CA ASP A 430 -13.20 6.02 2.27
C ASP A 430 -13.18 7.26 3.18
N HIS A 431 -12.35 8.24 2.81
CA HIS A 431 -12.35 9.56 3.44
C HIS A 431 -13.74 10.21 3.38
N GLU A 432 -14.44 10.17 2.24
CA GLU A 432 -15.81 10.70 2.12
C GLU A 432 -16.74 10.08 3.19
N VAL A 433 -16.79 8.75 3.26
CA VAL A 433 -17.70 8.04 4.17
C VAL A 433 -17.35 8.34 5.63
N ASN A 434 -16.08 8.29 6.01
CA ASN A 434 -15.67 8.54 7.39
C ASN A 434 -15.86 10.01 7.79
N ILE A 435 -15.60 10.96 6.89
CA ILE A 435 -15.88 12.39 7.15
C ILE A 435 -17.38 12.60 7.36
N LYS A 436 -18.23 12.01 6.51
CA LYS A 436 -19.69 12.09 6.65
C LYS A 436 -20.16 11.51 7.99
N ILE A 437 -19.70 10.30 8.36
CA ILE A 437 -20.01 9.68 9.65
C ILE A 437 -19.61 10.58 10.83
N LEU A 438 -18.47 11.25 10.76
CA LEU A 438 -18.01 12.18 11.80
C LEU A 438 -18.94 13.40 11.91
N ILE A 439 -19.17 14.11 10.81
CA ILE A 439 -19.92 15.38 10.83
C ILE A 439 -21.43 15.18 10.99
N ASP A 440 -21.97 14.02 10.61
CA ASP A 440 -23.38 13.69 10.83
C ASP A 440 -23.71 13.50 12.33
N GLN A 441 -22.71 13.22 13.17
CA GLN A 441 -22.87 13.29 14.63
C GLN A 441 -23.15 14.73 15.09
N ALA A 442 -22.46 15.72 14.51
CA ALA A 442 -22.71 17.14 14.80
C ALA A 442 -24.09 17.59 14.29
N VAL A 443 -24.50 17.11 13.11
CA VAL A 443 -25.85 17.36 12.58
C VAL A 443 -26.92 16.76 13.50
N SER A 444 -26.74 15.51 13.93
CA SER A 444 -27.66 14.82 14.82
C SER A 444 -27.75 15.49 16.20
N ALA A 445 -26.64 16.09 16.67
CA ALA A 445 -26.61 16.88 17.90
C ALA A 445 -27.21 18.29 17.75
N GLY A 446 -27.56 18.71 16.53
CA GLY A 446 -28.11 20.04 16.23
C GLY A 446 -27.07 21.17 16.21
N SER A 447 -25.78 20.86 16.28
CA SER A 447 -24.69 21.86 16.25
C SER A 447 -24.23 22.24 14.84
N LEU A 448 -24.69 21.51 13.81
CA LEU A 448 -24.41 21.78 12.40
C LEU A 448 -25.66 21.56 11.55
N SER A 449 -25.96 22.46 10.61
CA SER A 449 -27.04 22.25 9.64
C SER A 449 -26.59 21.34 8.49
N VAL A 450 -27.52 20.65 7.82
CA VAL A 450 -27.20 19.84 6.62
C VAL A 450 -26.61 20.69 5.49
N GLU A 451 -27.03 21.94 5.36
CA GLU A 451 -26.50 22.86 4.35
C GLU A 451 -25.03 23.22 4.64
N ASP A 452 -24.72 23.56 5.89
CA ASP A 452 -23.35 23.91 6.29
C ASP A 452 -22.42 22.69 6.27
N ARG A 453 -22.95 21.50 6.58
CA ARG A 453 -22.27 20.21 6.42
C ARG A 453 -21.79 20.00 4.98
N ASN A 454 -22.66 20.27 4.01
CA ASN A 454 -22.33 20.12 2.59
C ASN A 454 -21.31 21.17 2.11
N LYS A 455 -21.40 22.41 2.61
CA LYS A 455 -20.37 23.44 2.35
C LYS A 455 -19.01 23.04 2.93
N GLN A 456 -18.99 22.49 4.14
CA GLN A 456 -17.76 22.03 4.79
C GLN A 456 -17.09 20.90 3.99
N LEU A 457 -17.86 19.92 3.47
CA LEU A 457 -17.33 18.87 2.58
C LEU A 457 -16.60 19.44 1.37
N ALA A 458 -17.23 20.40 0.68
CA ALA A 458 -16.68 21.02 -0.52
C ALA A 458 -15.35 21.75 -0.25
N VAL A 459 -15.23 22.45 0.88
CA VAL A 459 -14.00 23.18 1.26
C VAL A 459 -12.80 22.24 1.46
N MET A 460 -13.04 21.00 1.88
CA MET A 460 -11.96 20.04 2.19
C MET A 460 -11.49 19.22 0.98
N THR A 461 -12.05 19.45 -0.21
CA THR A 461 -11.80 18.64 -1.42
C THR A 461 -10.31 18.50 -1.75
N ASP A 462 -9.57 19.62 -1.75
CA ASP A 462 -8.15 19.61 -2.10
C ASP A 462 -7.30 18.89 -1.04
N GLU A 463 -7.54 19.15 0.25
CA GLU A 463 -6.82 18.49 1.36
C GLU A 463 -7.09 16.97 1.38
N VAL A 464 -8.32 16.53 1.09
CA VAL A 464 -8.62 15.09 0.94
C VAL A 464 -7.83 14.51 -0.24
N GLY A 465 -7.71 15.25 -1.34
CA GLY A 465 -6.86 14.84 -2.46
C GLY A 465 -5.39 14.68 -2.06
N GLU A 466 -4.85 15.57 -1.23
CA GLU A 466 -3.47 15.48 -0.72
C GLU A 466 -3.26 14.27 0.21
N LEU A 467 -4.21 13.99 1.12
CA LEU A 467 -4.18 12.83 2.01
C LEU A 467 -4.18 11.51 1.21
N VAL A 468 -5.06 11.41 0.21
CA VAL A 468 -5.14 10.23 -0.67
C VAL A 468 -3.86 10.05 -1.51
N LEU A 469 -3.35 11.14 -2.11
CA LEU A 469 -2.14 11.03 -2.93
C LEU A 469 -0.90 10.72 -2.10
N ARG A 470 -0.90 11.06 -0.81
CA ARG A 470 0.17 10.64 0.11
C ARG A 470 0.26 9.11 0.19
N ASP A 471 -0.87 8.43 0.31
CA ASP A 471 -0.90 6.96 0.37
C ASP A 471 -0.46 6.32 -0.96
N ASN A 472 -0.86 6.89 -2.11
CA ASN A 472 -0.39 6.44 -3.42
C ASN A 472 1.13 6.63 -3.61
N TYR A 473 1.66 7.76 -3.15
CA TYR A 473 3.08 8.04 -3.19
C TYR A 473 3.88 7.03 -2.34
N GLU A 474 3.48 6.84 -1.09
CA GLU A 474 4.20 5.96 -0.16
C GLU A 474 4.16 4.49 -0.61
N GLN A 475 3.04 4.00 -1.15
CA GLN A 475 2.92 2.65 -1.70
C GLN A 475 3.87 2.42 -2.87
N ASN A 476 4.00 3.41 -3.76
CA ASN A 476 4.94 3.32 -4.88
C ASN A 476 6.40 3.38 -4.43
N LEU A 477 6.69 4.18 -3.40
CA LEU A 477 8.02 4.28 -2.82
C LEU A 477 8.44 2.95 -2.15
N ILE A 478 7.56 2.27 -1.40
CA ILE A 478 7.91 0.96 -0.83
C ILE A 478 8.11 -0.09 -1.93
N LEU A 479 7.32 -0.06 -3.01
CA LEU A 479 7.48 -1.00 -4.11
C LEU A 479 8.79 -0.77 -4.88
N GLU A 480 9.22 0.48 -5.06
CA GLU A 480 10.56 0.81 -5.60
C GLU A 480 11.67 0.14 -4.77
N GLN A 481 11.65 0.36 -3.46
CA GLN A 481 12.64 -0.21 -2.55
C GLN A 481 12.57 -1.74 -2.54
N ALA A 482 11.37 -2.31 -2.62
CA ALA A 482 11.17 -3.75 -2.66
C ALA A 482 11.71 -4.36 -3.95
N ARG A 483 11.52 -3.71 -5.11
CA ARG A 483 12.13 -4.12 -6.39
C ARG A 483 13.66 -4.10 -6.30
N PHE A 484 14.22 -3.02 -5.77
CA PHE A 484 15.67 -2.88 -5.59
C PHE A 484 16.27 -4.00 -4.72
N GLN A 485 15.56 -4.42 -3.67
CA GLN A 485 15.99 -5.51 -2.78
C GLN A 485 15.49 -6.90 -3.17
N ALA A 486 14.68 -7.05 -4.24
CA ALA A 486 13.96 -8.28 -4.51
C ALA A 486 14.86 -9.52 -4.63
N PRO A 487 16.03 -9.46 -5.33
CA PRO A 487 16.92 -10.61 -5.41
C PRO A 487 17.50 -11.03 -4.06
N VAL A 488 17.99 -10.06 -3.27
CA VAL A 488 18.62 -10.32 -1.97
C VAL A 488 17.63 -10.72 -0.89
N MET A 489 16.34 -10.37 -1.05
CA MET A 489 15.26 -10.71 -0.12
C MET A 489 14.44 -11.93 -0.54
N LEU A 490 14.73 -12.57 -1.69
CA LEU A 490 13.89 -13.63 -2.24
C LEU A 490 13.63 -14.80 -1.27
N ARG A 491 14.66 -15.26 -0.53
CA ARG A 491 14.48 -16.31 0.47
C ARG A 491 13.62 -15.86 1.66
N VAL A 492 13.63 -14.57 2.00
CA VAL A 492 12.75 -14.00 3.02
C VAL A 492 11.31 -13.94 2.49
N HIS A 493 11.11 -13.50 1.25
CA HIS A 493 9.80 -13.52 0.59
C HIS A 493 9.22 -14.95 0.53
N LYS A 494 10.04 -15.96 0.20
CA LYS A 494 9.64 -17.38 0.22
C LYS A 494 9.10 -17.80 1.59
N ARG A 495 9.84 -17.53 2.67
CA ARG A 495 9.41 -17.90 4.04
C ARG A 495 8.18 -17.13 4.50
N LEU A 496 8.06 -15.85 4.14
CA LEU A 496 6.87 -15.05 4.40
C LEU A 496 5.65 -15.64 3.70
N MET A 497 5.75 -15.98 2.40
CA MET A 497 4.65 -16.63 1.67
C MET A 497 4.25 -17.96 2.30
N GLN A 498 5.21 -18.81 2.67
CA GLN A 498 4.94 -20.07 3.37
C GLN A 498 4.22 -19.85 4.71
N SER A 499 4.61 -18.82 5.47
CA SER A 499 3.98 -18.46 6.73
C SER A 499 2.53 -18.00 6.54
N LEU A 500 2.26 -17.18 5.52
CA LEU A 500 0.90 -16.72 5.21
C LEU A 500 0.02 -17.88 4.73
N GLU A 501 0.58 -18.82 3.96
CA GLU A 501 -0.13 -20.05 3.54
C GLU A 501 -0.43 -20.98 4.71
N SER A 502 0.54 -21.21 5.61
CA SER A 502 0.32 -22.09 6.77
C SER A 502 -0.75 -21.56 7.72
N ASN A 503 -0.92 -20.23 7.76
CA ASN A 503 -1.95 -19.57 8.55
C ASN A 503 -3.31 -19.51 7.80
N GLY A 504 -3.39 -20.00 6.56
CA GLY A 504 -4.61 -19.95 5.74
C GLY A 504 -4.95 -18.55 5.24
N HIS A 505 -4.00 -17.61 5.28
CA HIS A 505 -4.22 -16.21 4.91
C HIS A 505 -3.88 -15.92 3.45
N LEU A 506 -3.04 -16.75 2.83
CA LEU A 506 -2.66 -16.66 1.42
C LEU A 506 -2.91 -17.99 0.70
N ASN A 507 -3.33 -17.91 -0.55
CA ASN A 507 -3.29 -19.03 -1.49
C ASN A 507 -2.51 -18.58 -2.74
N ARG A 508 -1.25 -19.02 -2.86
CA ARG A 508 -0.37 -18.57 -3.95
C ARG A 508 -0.90 -18.93 -5.34
N ALA A 509 -1.54 -20.09 -5.49
CA ALA A 509 -2.08 -20.53 -6.77
C ALA A 509 -3.21 -19.62 -7.26
N ILE A 510 -4.08 -19.17 -6.35
CA ILE A 510 -5.15 -18.22 -6.67
C ILE A 510 -4.56 -16.86 -7.05
N GLU A 511 -3.51 -16.41 -6.36
CA GLU A 511 -2.91 -15.10 -6.58
C GLU A 511 -1.80 -15.05 -7.62
N TYR A 512 -1.56 -16.17 -8.30
CA TYR A 512 -0.50 -16.31 -9.32
C TYR A 512 0.90 -15.98 -8.77
N LEU A 513 1.14 -16.29 -7.49
CA LEU A 513 2.46 -16.18 -6.86
C LEU A 513 3.27 -17.47 -7.09
N PRO A 514 4.60 -17.38 -7.14
CA PRO A 514 5.45 -18.49 -7.54
C PRO A 514 5.51 -19.58 -6.48
N THR A 515 5.56 -20.83 -6.95
CA THR A 515 5.82 -22.01 -6.13
C THR A 515 7.25 -22.00 -5.58
N ASP A 516 7.53 -22.83 -4.58
CA ASP A 516 8.86 -22.97 -4.00
C ASP A 516 9.92 -23.34 -5.06
N SER A 517 9.56 -24.21 -6.02
CA SER A 517 10.46 -24.61 -7.11
C SER A 517 10.80 -23.45 -8.06
N GLN A 518 9.83 -22.58 -8.35
CA GLN A 518 10.03 -21.40 -9.19
C GLN A 518 10.87 -20.35 -8.45
N LEU A 519 10.63 -20.17 -7.15
CA LEU A 519 11.45 -19.29 -6.29
C LEU A 519 12.91 -19.77 -6.22
N ASP A 520 13.14 -21.08 -6.11
CA ASP A 520 14.50 -21.64 -6.10
C ASP A 520 15.20 -21.44 -7.46
N ALA A 521 14.46 -21.53 -8.57
CA ALA A 521 14.98 -21.23 -9.90
C ALA A 521 15.34 -19.74 -10.08
N LEU A 522 14.49 -18.83 -9.63
CA LEU A 522 14.77 -17.37 -9.63
C LEU A 522 16.02 -17.07 -8.80
N HIS A 523 16.14 -17.69 -7.63
CA HIS A 523 17.29 -17.50 -6.77
C HIS A 523 18.60 -17.96 -7.42
N ALA A 524 18.59 -19.12 -8.10
CA ALA A 524 19.74 -19.62 -8.85
C ALA A 524 20.17 -18.69 -10.00
N GLN A 525 19.26 -17.86 -10.51
CA GLN A 525 19.52 -16.85 -11.55
C GLN A 525 19.89 -15.47 -10.97
N GLY A 526 19.93 -15.32 -9.64
CA GLY A 526 20.16 -14.02 -9.00
C GLY A 526 19.01 -13.03 -9.19
N GLN A 527 17.79 -13.52 -9.45
CA GLN A 527 16.59 -12.72 -9.65
C GLN A 527 15.71 -12.71 -8.39
N GLY A 528 14.75 -11.79 -8.34
CA GLY A 528 13.70 -11.74 -7.33
C GLY A 528 12.31 -11.91 -7.97
N ILE A 529 11.26 -11.82 -7.14
CA ILE A 529 9.89 -11.68 -7.64
C ILE A 529 9.66 -10.27 -8.23
N THR A 530 8.74 -10.18 -9.17
CA THR A 530 8.42 -8.98 -9.96
C THR A 530 7.57 -7.97 -9.18
N SER A 531 7.45 -6.74 -9.70
CA SER A 531 6.62 -5.70 -9.08
C SER A 531 5.16 -6.12 -8.88
N PRO A 532 4.46 -6.72 -9.88
CA PRO A 532 3.09 -7.19 -9.69
C PRO A 532 2.94 -8.25 -8.59
N GLU A 533 3.94 -9.13 -8.43
CA GLU A 533 3.96 -10.12 -7.35
C GLU A 533 4.25 -9.47 -5.98
N LEU A 534 5.12 -8.46 -5.93
CA LEU A 534 5.38 -7.65 -4.73
C LEU A 534 4.14 -6.85 -4.30
N SER A 535 3.38 -6.29 -5.24
CA SER A 535 2.12 -5.59 -4.96
C SER A 535 1.12 -6.52 -4.26
N VAL A 536 0.96 -7.75 -4.77
CA VAL A 536 0.10 -8.78 -4.15
C VAL A 536 0.63 -9.17 -2.77
N LEU A 537 1.93 -9.46 -2.63
CA LEU A 537 2.50 -9.86 -1.35
C LEU A 537 2.36 -8.75 -0.29
N MET A 538 2.59 -7.49 -0.66
CA MET A 538 2.40 -6.33 0.20
C MET A 538 0.95 -6.23 0.68
N ALA A 539 -0.01 -6.38 -0.22
CA ALA A 539 -1.44 -6.34 0.11
C ALA A 539 -1.80 -7.44 1.12
N TYR A 540 -1.34 -8.68 0.90
CA TYR A 540 -1.60 -9.78 1.83
C TYR A 540 -0.93 -9.60 3.20
N VAL A 541 0.24 -8.96 3.27
CA VAL A 541 0.86 -8.58 4.55
C VAL A 541 0.00 -7.55 5.29
N LYS A 542 -0.50 -6.53 4.61
CA LYS A 542 -1.40 -5.54 5.24
C LYS A 542 -2.69 -6.20 5.74
N ILE A 543 -3.29 -7.08 4.94
CA ILE A 543 -4.49 -7.85 5.32
C ILE A 543 -4.22 -8.71 6.56
N ASP A 544 -3.09 -9.41 6.61
CA ASP A 544 -2.69 -10.25 7.75
C ASP A 544 -2.57 -9.43 9.04
N LEU A 545 -1.83 -8.33 8.98
CA LEU A 545 -1.60 -7.44 10.12
C LEU A 545 -2.88 -6.77 10.64
N THR A 546 -3.80 -6.39 9.75
CA THR A 546 -5.09 -5.78 10.13
C THR A 546 -6.09 -6.82 10.68
N ARG A 547 -5.98 -8.09 10.27
CA ARG A 547 -6.83 -9.19 10.80
C ARG A 547 -6.41 -9.60 12.20
N ASP A 548 -5.13 -9.48 12.52
CA ASP A 548 -4.63 -9.76 13.85
C ASP A 548 -5.32 -8.82 14.85
N ARG A 549 -6.12 -9.39 15.76
CA ARG A 549 -6.92 -8.64 16.76
C ARG A 549 -6.06 -7.82 17.71
N ALA A 550 -4.74 -7.91 17.58
CA ALA A 550 -3.74 -6.98 18.07
C ALA A 550 -4.16 -5.50 18.01
N SER A 551 -4.92 -5.07 16.99
CA SER A 551 -5.46 -3.71 16.92
C SER A 551 -6.46 -3.39 18.04
N ASP A 552 -7.28 -4.34 18.49
CA ASP A 552 -8.27 -4.11 19.56
C ASP A 552 -7.61 -3.72 20.90
N GLU A 553 -6.38 -4.17 21.15
CA GLU A 553 -5.62 -3.86 22.37
C GLU A 553 -5.06 -2.43 22.33
N ILE A 554 -4.41 -2.05 21.23
CA ILE A 554 -3.64 -0.79 21.12
C ILE A 554 -4.49 0.43 20.80
N VAL A 555 -5.62 0.27 20.09
CA VAL A 555 -6.46 1.39 19.61
C VAL A 555 -7.04 2.26 20.73
N ASN A 556 -7.03 1.78 21.98
CA ASN A 556 -7.51 2.52 23.15
C ASN A 556 -6.38 3.25 23.91
N GLU A 557 -5.12 3.11 23.48
CA GLU A 557 -4.01 3.80 24.11
C GLU A 557 -4.02 5.30 23.75
N PRO A 558 -3.64 6.21 24.67
CA PRO A 558 -3.79 7.65 24.47
C PRO A 558 -3.11 8.20 23.21
N TRP A 559 -1.91 7.70 22.88
CA TRP A 559 -1.14 8.11 21.71
C TRP A 559 -1.83 7.81 20.36
N CYS A 560 -2.77 6.85 20.33
CA CYS A 560 -3.55 6.53 19.14
C CYS A 560 -4.53 7.64 18.74
N GLN A 561 -4.90 8.54 19.66
CA GLN A 561 -5.81 9.64 19.37
C GLN A 561 -5.23 10.57 18.29
N GLU A 562 -3.92 10.82 18.32
CA GLU A 562 -3.29 11.69 17.32
C GLU A 562 -3.26 11.05 15.93
N ILE A 563 -3.16 9.72 15.86
CA ILE A 563 -3.27 8.96 14.61
C ILE A 563 -4.67 9.12 14.01
N LEU A 564 -5.70 8.98 14.85
CA LEU A 564 -7.08 9.18 14.44
C LEU A 564 -7.33 10.62 13.98
N ASN A 565 -6.79 11.62 14.69
CA ASN A 565 -6.93 13.02 14.31
C ASN A 565 -6.31 13.29 12.94
N LYS A 566 -5.10 12.77 12.68
CA LYS A 566 -4.37 12.98 11.42
C LYS A 566 -5.02 12.34 10.20
N TYR A 567 -5.89 11.34 10.39
CA TYR A 567 -6.69 10.76 9.31
C TYR A 567 -7.68 11.78 8.69
N PHE A 568 -8.23 12.68 9.50
CA PHE A 568 -9.20 13.67 9.03
C PHE A 568 -8.52 14.95 8.51
N PRO A 569 -9.16 15.73 7.62
CA PRO A 569 -8.71 17.06 7.24
C PRO A 569 -8.51 17.99 8.44
N SER A 570 -7.51 18.86 8.37
CA SER A 570 -7.06 19.80 9.40
C SER A 570 -8.20 20.61 10.02
N ASP A 571 -9.13 21.05 9.19
CA ASP A 571 -10.32 21.81 9.56
C ASP A 571 -11.23 21.06 10.54
N LEU A 572 -11.38 19.73 10.37
CA LEU A 572 -12.17 18.89 11.27
C LEU A 572 -11.43 18.59 12.57
N ARG A 573 -10.10 18.50 12.53
CA ARG A 573 -9.26 18.29 13.73
C ARG A 573 -9.48 19.39 14.76
N VAL A 574 -9.69 20.63 14.31
CA VAL A 574 -9.93 21.75 15.20
C VAL A 574 -11.39 21.80 15.68
N LYS A 575 -12.35 21.62 14.77
CA LYS A 575 -13.78 21.83 15.07
C LYS A 575 -14.44 20.64 15.78
N TYR A 576 -13.96 19.42 15.53
CA TYR A 576 -14.64 18.18 15.90
C TYR A 576 -13.73 17.13 16.55
N ALA A 577 -12.58 17.51 17.11
CA ALA A 577 -11.68 16.59 17.82
C ALA A 577 -12.43 15.72 18.85
N ASP A 578 -13.34 16.32 19.62
CA ASP A 578 -14.12 15.62 20.65
C ASP A 578 -15.03 14.52 20.06
N LEU A 579 -15.53 14.70 18.82
CA LEU A 579 -16.39 13.72 18.14
C LEU A 579 -15.58 12.59 17.50
N MET A 580 -14.29 12.81 17.21
CA MET A 580 -13.44 11.77 16.62
C MET A 580 -13.27 10.59 17.59
N ALA A 581 -13.14 10.85 18.89
CA ALA A 581 -13.02 9.80 19.91
C ALA A 581 -14.25 8.87 19.97
N SER A 582 -15.44 9.36 19.59
CA SER A 582 -16.68 8.57 19.49
C SER A 582 -16.96 8.01 18.09
N HIS A 583 -16.05 8.19 17.13
CA HIS A 583 -16.26 7.71 15.76
C HIS A 583 -16.48 6.19 15.74
N PRO A 584 -17.58 5.68 15.13
CA PRO A 584 -17.91 4.26 15.14
C PRO A 584 -16.82 3.35 14.55
N LEU A 585 -16.04 3.86 13.60
CA LEU A 585 -14.92 3.14 12.96
C LEU A 585 -13.54 3.56 13.49
N ARG A 586 -13.45 4.18 14.67
CA ARG A 586 -12.15 4.66 15.19
C ARG A 586 -11.09 3.57 15.23
N LYS A 587 -11.48 2.34 15.58
CA LYS A 587 -10.55 1.22 15.72
C LYS A 587 -9.99 0.80 14.37
N GLU A 588 -10.88 0.69 13.38
CA GLU A 588 -10.54 0.29 12.03
C GLU A 588 -9.70 1.37 11.34
N ILE A 589 -10.00 2.66 11.55
CA ILE A 589 -9.19 3.80 11.07
C ILE A 589 -7.77 3.72 11.66
N ILE A 590 -7.65 3.68 12.99
CA ILE A 590 -6.35 3.64 13.68
C ILE A 590 -5.53 2.43 13.21
N SER A 591 -6.15 1.24 13.17
CA SER A 591 -5.49 0.01 12.73
C SER A 591 -4.93 0.14 11.30
N THR A 592 -5.75 0.61 10.37
CA THR A 592 -5.38 0.76 8.96
C THR A 592 -4.22 1.75 8.80
N VAL A 593 -4.30 2.92 9.43
CA VAL A 593 -3.25 3.95 9.33
C VAL A 593 -1.93 3.45 9.91
N MET A 594 -1.95 2.76 11.06
CA MET A 594 -0.73 2.21 11.66
C MET A 594 -0.11 1.10 10.83
N VAL A 595 -0.91 0.19 10.28
CA VAL A 595 -0.42 -0.91 9.42
C VAL A 595 0.14 -0.34 8.12
N ASN A 596 -0.53 0.65 7.51
CA ASN A 596 -0.02 1.34 6.34
C ASN A 596 1.34 1.99 6.63
N ASP A 597 1.45 2.80 7.69
CA ASP A 597 2.70 3.47 8.05
C ASP A 597 3.83 2.45 8.31
N MET A 598 3.56 1.42 9.12
CA MET A 598 4.57 0.38 9.42
C MET A 598 5.03 -0.37 8.17
N VAL A 599 4.13 -0.74 7.26
CA VAL A 599 4.50 -1.49 6.04
C VAL A 599 5.16 -0.57 5.00
N ASN A 600 4.63 0.63 4.79
CA ASN A 600 5.19 1.59 3.82
C ASN A 600 6.62 2.01 4.22
N ARG A 601 6.88 2.18 5.53
CA ARG A 601 8.19 2.63 6.04
C ARG A 601 9.13 1.47 6.36
N GLY A 602 8.66 0.51 7.16
CA GLY A 602 9.43 -0.66 7.60
C GLY A 602 9.66 -1.68 6.49
N GLY A 603 8.72 -1.80 5.56
CA GLY A 603 8.77 -2.68 4.38
C GLY A 603 8.03 -4.01 4.53
N ILE A 604 7.82 -4.69 3.40
CA ILE A 604 6.92 -5.87 3.27
C ILE A 604 7.23 -6.96 4.31
N THR A 605 8.50 -7.23 4.58
CA THR A 605 8.91 -8.32 5.49
C THR A 605 9.13 -7.89 6.94
N TYR A 606 8.95 -6.60 7.25
CA TYR A 606 9.41 -5.97 8.50
C TYR A 606 8.80 -6.61 9.74
N ALA A 607 7.47 -6.55 9.85
CA ALA A 607 6.76 -7.04 11.01
C ALA A 607 6.94 -8.54 11.18
N TRP A 608 6.84 -9.30 10.08
CA TRP A 608 7.06 -10.75 10.10
C TRP A 608 8.47 -11.12 10.58
N ARG A 609 9.52 -10.44 10.11
CA ARG A 609 10.89 -10.68 10.60
C ARG A 609 11.05 -10.31 12.07
N ALA A 610 10.45 -9.20 12.51
CA ALA A 610 10.48 -8.82 13.93
C ALA A 610 9.81 -9.88 14.79
N ALA A 611 8.64 -10.40 14.38
CA ALA A 611 7.95 -11.50 15.04
C ALA A 611 8.78 -12.79 15.02
N GLU A 612 9.37 -13.14 13.87
CA GLU A 612 10.23 -14.33 13.73
C GLU A 612 11.39 -14.30 14.74
N GLU A 613 12.08 -13.16 14.86
CA GLU A 613 13.30 -13.01 15.65
C GLU A 613 13.05 -12.85 17.15
N SER A 614 11.91 -12.27 17.55
CA SER A 614 11.62 -11.93 18.96
C SER A 614 10.51 -12.77 19.59
N GLY A 615 9.68 -13.44 18.79
CA GLY A 615 8.44 -14.07 19.25
C GLY A 615 7.32 -13.07 19.61
N ALA A 616 7.52 -11.78 19.35
CA ALA A 616 6.55 -10.74 19.66
C ALA A 616 5.32 -10.77 18.74
N GLY A 617 4.17 -10.42 19.29
CA GLY A 617 2.93 -10.24 18.54
C GLY A 617 2.86 -8.89 17.81
N THR A 618 1.86 -8.73 16.95
CA THR A 618 1.68 -7.53 16.13
C THR A 618 1.56 -6.24 16.96
N SER A 619 0.85 -6.26 18.09
CA SER A 619 0.72 -5.09 18.99
C SER A 619 2.06 -4.62 19.55
N GLU A 620 2.91 -5.55 19.99
CA GLU A 620 4.23 -5.23 20.54
C GLU A 620 5.13 -4.63 19.46
N ILE A 621 5.08 -5.17 18.25
CA ILE A 621 5.85 -4.69 17.10
C ILE A 621 5.38 -3.29 16.68
N LEU A 622 4.08 -3.03 16.65
CA LEU A 622 3.52 -1.72 16.33
C LEU A 622 3.96 -0.66 17.35
N ARG A 623 3.87 -0.96 18.66
CA ARG A 623 4.35 -0.05 19.70
C ARG A 623 5.85 0.23 19.55
N ALA A 624 6.66 -0.81 19.33
CA ALA A 624 8.10 -0.68 19.14
C ALA A 624 8.45 0.11 17.85
N PHE A 625 7.68 -0.06 16.78
CA PHE A 625 7.80 0.72 15.54
C PHE A 625 7.53 2.21 15.80
N VAL A 626 6.42 2.55 16.47
CA VAL A 626 6.06 3.95 16.78
C VAL A 626 7.13 4.61 17.65
N VAL A 627 7.56 3.93 18.73
CA VAL A 627 8.64 4.46 19.58
C VAL A 627 9.92 4.66 18.78
N SER A 628 10.33 3.68 17.97
CA SER A 628 11.54 3.80 17.15
C SER A 628 11.45 4.94 16.13
N ARG A 629 10.30 5.10 15.47
CA ARG A 629 10.05 6.18 14.49
C ARG A 629 10.19 7.55 15.14
N ASP A 630 9.58 7.73 16.30
CA ASP A 630 9.47 9.04 16.94
C ASP A 630 10.74 9.40 17.75
N VAL A 631 11.39 8.42 18.39
CA VAL A 631 12.66 8.63 19.11
C VAL A 631 13.78 9.11 18.19
N PHE A 632 13.86 8.57 16.97
CA PHE A 632 14.88 8.94 15.99
C PHE A 632 14.44 10.04 15.02
N GLY A 633 13.24 10.61 15.19
CA GLY A 633 12.71 11.66 14.31
C GLY A 633 12.65 11.23 12.85
N LEU A 634 12.27 9.97 12.59
CA LEU A 634 12.32 9.38 11.24
C LEU A 634 11.33 10.02 10.27
N ASN A 635 10.21 10.57 10.75
CA ASN A 635 9.23 11.28 9.91
C ASN A 635 9.85 12.48 9.18
N GLN A 636 10.64 13.29 9.89
CA GLN A 636 11.33 14.42 9.27
C GLN A 636 12.39 13.94 8.28
N LEU A 637 13.17 12.92 8.68
CA LEU A 637 14.18 12.34 7.79
C LEU A 637 13.56 11.82 6.49
N TRP A 638 12.47 11.08 6.57
CA TRP A 638 11.82 10.56 5.37
C TRP A 638 11.30 11.69 4.49
N SER A 639 10.72 12.75 5.06
CA SER A 639 10.35 13.95 4.29
C SER A 639 11.56 14.57 3.58
N ASP A 640 12.71 14.67 4.25
CA ASP A 640 13.95 15.18 3.65
C ASP A 640 14.45 14.29 2.49
N LEU A 641 14.31 12.97 2.63
CA LEU A 641 14.65 12.00 1.57
C LEU A 641 13.69 12.08 0.38
N GLU A 642 12.38 12.19 0.63
CA GLU A 642 11.34 12.35 -0.40
C GLU A 642 11.56 13.63 -1.21
N ASN A 643 12.01 14.70 -0.55
CA ASN A 643 12.39 15.97 -1.21
C ASN A 643 13.59 15.86 -2.18
N LEU A 644 14.26 14.70 -2.26
CA LEU A 644 15.30 14.41 -3.25
C LEU A 644 14.77 13.84 -4.57
N ASP A 645 13.46 13.62 -4.70
CA ASP A 645 12.84 13.12 -5.93
C ASP A 645 13.29 13.94 -7.15
N GLY A 646 13.82 13.26 -8.16
CA GLY A 646 14.34 13.88 -9.39
C GLY A 646 15.61 14.75 -9.23
N LYS A 647 16.18 14.86 -8.01
CA LYS A 647 17.42 15.61 -7.73
C LYS A 647 18.66 14.71 -7.67
N VAL A 648 18.48 13.47 -7.21
CA VAL A 648 19.51 12.41 -7.20
C VAL A 648 19.00 11.18 -7.95
N SER A 649 19.87 10.21 -8.24
CA SER A 649 19.40 8.96 -8.85
C SER A 649 18.47 8.21 -7.90
N THR A 650 17.49 7.51 -8.47
CA THR A 650 16.58 6.66 -7.71
C THR A 650 17.30 5.61 -6.87
N ASP A 651 18.35 4.99 -7.40
CA ASP A 651 19.18 4.03 -6.66
C ASP A 651 19.81 4.67 -5.41
N CYS A 652 20.37 5.89 -5.55
CA CYS A 652 20.94 6.63 -4.42
C CYS A 652 19.87 6.89 -3.35
N GLN A 653 18.69 7.37 -3.76
CA GLN A 653 17.60 7.68 -2.85
C GLN A 653 17.10 6.42 -2.12
N THR A 654 16.90 5.32 -2.85
CA THR A 654 16.54 4.03 -2.27
C THR A 654 17.59 3.56 -1.25
N GLU A 655 18.89 3.67 -1.55
CA GLU A 655 19.94 3.32 -0.59
C GLU A 655 19.82 4.11 0.73
N LEU A 656 19.54 5.41 0.68
CA LEU A 656 19.32 6.24 1.88
C LEU A 656 18.11 5.77 2.70
N PHE A 657 16.97 5.48 2.03
CA PHE A 657 15.80 4.91 2.71
C PHE A 657 16.12 3.58 3.38
N LEU A 658 16.89 2.72 2.73
CA LEU A 658 17.31 1.44 3.28
C LEU A 658 18.24 1.57 4.49
N GLU A 659 19.08 2.61 4.56
CA GLU A 659 19.84 2.90 5.78
C GLU A 659 18.93 3.33 6.93
N SER A 660 17.92 4.17 6.68
CA SER A 660 16.92 4.54 7.70
C SER A 660 16.14 3.31 8.20
N ARG A 661 15.80 2.38 7.31
CA ARG A 661 15.13 1.12 7.64
C ARG A 661 16.00 0.22 8.50
N ARG A 662 17.33 0.21 8.30
CA ARG A 662 18.25 -0.55 9.15
C ARG A 662 18.29 -0.01 10.57
N LEU A 663 18.25 1.31 10.75
CA LEU A 663 18.13 1.93 12.07
C LEU A 663 16.80 1.53 12.73
N LEU A 664 15.68 1.68 12.01
CA LEU A 664 14.35 1.28 12.47
C LEU A 664 14.31 -0.20 12.89
N ASP A 665 14.87 -1.10 12.07
CA ASP A 665 14.98 -2.53 12.34
C ASP A 665 15.73 -2.80 13.67
N ARG A 666 16.86 -2.12 13.89
CA ARG A 666 17.68 -2.31 15.11
C ARG A 666 16.99 -1.77 16.34
N ALA A 667 16.45 -0.54 16.26
CA ALA A 667 15.73 0.11 17.34
C ALA A 667 14.53 -0.72 17.79
N THR A 668 13.73 -1.21 16.84
CA THR A 668 12.55 -2.03 17.15
C THR A 668 12.92 -3.32 17.88
N ARG A 669 13.97 -4.01 17.43
CA ARG A 669 14.46 -5.22 18.12
C ARG A 669 14.97 -4.91 19.52
N TRP A 670 15.66 -3.79 19.72
CA TRP A 670 16.13 -3.35 21.03
C TRP A 670 14.96 -3.10 21.99
N PHE A 671 13.91 -2.40 21.54
CA PHE A 671 12.71 -2.15 22.34
C PHE A 671 11.95 -3.44 22.67
N LEU A 672 11.77 -4.34 21.69
CA LEU A 672 11.13 -5.64 21.90
C LEU A 672 11.91 -6.50 22.90
N GLN A 673 13.24 -6.55 22.79
CA GLN A 673 14.08 -7.34 23.69
C GLN A 673 14.17 -6.75 25.10
N SER A 674 14.22 -5.42 25.22
CA SER A 674 14.45 -4.74 26.50
C SER A 674 13.17 -4.50 27.31
N ARG A 675 12.01 -4.39 26.65
CA ARG A 675 10.71 -4.13 27.30
C ARG A 675 9.71 -5.26 27.12
N GLY A 676 9.71 -5.94 25.98
CA GLY A 676 8.66 -6.88 25.58
C GLY A 676 7.27 -6.25 25.66
N GLY A 677 6.26 -7.02 26.08
CA GLY A 677 4.89 -6.56 26.25
C GLY A 677 4.63 -5.51 27.33
N ARG A 678 5.67 -4.94 27.96
CA ARG A 678 5.56 -3.83 28.94
C ARG A 678 5.91 -2.47 28.34
N LEU A 679 6.13 -2.39 27.03
CA LEU A 679 6.53 -1.15 26.37
C LEU A 679 5.40 -0.11 26.39
N ASN A 680 5.63 1.01 27.08
CA ASN A 680 4.75 2.18 27.05
C ASN A 680 5.27 3.18 26.03
N VAL A 681 4.47 3.48 25.00
CA VAL A 681 4.89 4.33 23.88
C VAL A 681 5.24 5.75 24.31
N GLU A 682 4.37 6.40 25.10
CA GLU A 682 4.55 7.81 25.49
C GLU A 682 5.73 7.97 26.44
N GLU A 683 5.89 7.07 27.40
CA GLU A 683 6.98 7.11 28.38
C GLU A 683 8.35 6.91 27.71
N GLU A 684 8.47 5.94 26.79
CA GLU A 684 9.73 5.70 26.09
C GLU A 684 10.06 6.85 25.13
N ILE A 685 9.10 7.42 24.41
CA ILE A 685 9.33 8.62 23.58
C ILE A 685 9.79 9.80 24.44
N ALA A 686 9.09 10.09 25.54
CA ALA A 686 9.44 11.19 26.44
C ALA A 686 10.85 11.02 27.05
N LYS A 687 11.24 9.77 27.32
CA LYS A 687 12.56 9.43 27.87
C LYS A 687 13.68 9.57 26.85
N PHE A 688 13.50 9.11 25.61
CA PHE A 688 14.60 8.98 24.65
C PHE A 688 14.66 10.11 23.63
N ALA A 689 13.52 10.54 23.07
CA ALA A 689 13.49 11.46 21.92
C ALA A 689 14.21 12.80 22.16
N PRO A 690 14.05 13.50 23.31
CA PRO A 690 14.73 14.78 23.52
C PRO A 690 16.25 14.66 23.55
N THR A 691 16.76 13.60 24.18
CA THR A 691 18.21 13.37 24.28
C THR A 691 18.80 12.88 22.96
N VAL A 692 18.09 12.02 22.22
CA VAL A 692 18.50 11.61 20.87
C VAL A 692 18.59 12.83 19.95
N ALA A 693 17.53 13.64 19.87
CA ALA A 693 17.51 14.86 19.05
C ALA A 693 18.65 15.84 19.39
N LYS A 694 18.99 15.95 20.67
CA LYS A 694 20.12 16.79 21.13
C LYS A 694 21.48 16.24 20.69
N LEU A 695 21.68 14.92 20.76
CA LEU A 695 22.98 14.29 20.53
C LEU A 695 23.24 13.90 19.08
N THR A 696 22.21 13.72 18.24
CA THR A 696 22.35 13.33 16.82
C THR A 696 23.38 14.18 16.07
N ASN A 697 23.34 15.51 16.24
CA ASN A 697 24.27 16.40 15.56
C ASN A 697 25.71 16.35 16.10
N SER A 698 25.91 15.81 17.30
CA SER A 698 27.23 15.63 17.90
C SER A 698 27.87 14.29 17.56
N ILE A 699 27.08 13.28 17.15
CA ILE A 699 27.59 11.92 16.84
C ILE A 699 28.80 11.94 15.90
N PRO A 700 28.80 12.64 14.75
CA PRO A 700 29.95 12.62 13.84
C PRO A 700 31.27 13.07 14.50
N GLY A 701 31.20 13.96 15.49
CA GLY A 701 32.36 14.41 16.26
C GLY A 701 32.80 13.46 17.37
N LEU A 702 31.94 12.53 17.79
CA LEU A 702 32.21 11.53 18.84
C LEU A 702 32.83 10.25 18.28
N LEU A 703 32.58 9.94 17.01
CA LEU A 703 33.14 8.76 16.35
C LEU A 703 34.67 8.84 16.30
N ARG A 704 35.34 7.69 16.52
CA ARG A 704 36.80 7.55 16.52
C ARG A 704 37.23 6.47 15.54
N GLY A 705 38.50 6.51 15.14
CA GLY A 705 39.14 5.50 14.28
C GLY A 705 38.29 5.00 13.12
N ILE A 706 38.05 3.68 13.09
CA ILE A 706 37.38 2.98 11.99
C ILE A 706 35.93 3.45 11.83
N GLU A 707 35.21 3.69 12.94
CA GLU A 707 33.82 4.16 12.91
C GLU A 707 33.71 5.51 12.20
N ARG A 708 34.64 6.42 12.51
CA ARG A 708 34.70 7.75 11.88
C ARG A 708 35.03 7.65 10.39
N GLU A 709 36.03 6.85 10.03
CA GLU A 709 36.41 6.65 8.63
C GLU A 709 35.25 6.07 7.80
N ARG A 710 34.50 5.11 8.38
CA ARG A 710 33.30 4.54 7.77
C ARG A 710 32.22 5.61 7.57
N ALA A 711 31.87 6.35 8.62
CA ALA A 711 30.83 7.38 8.55
C ALA A 711 31.18 8.49 7.56
N ASP A 712 32.42 9.00 7.60
CA ASP A 712 32.93 10.01 6.67
C ASP A 712 32.95 9.47 5.22
N GLY A 713 33.29 8.20 5.03
CA GLY A 713 33.27 7.53 3.73
C GLY A 713 31.87 7.44 3.13
N ILE A 714 30.87 7.05 3.93
CA ILE A 714 29.46 7.00 3.51
C ILE A 714 28.95 8.41 3.19
N ALA A 715 29.25 9.40 4.04
CA ALA A 715 28.86 10.78 3.80
C ALA A 715 29.46 11.32 2.49
N LYS A 716 30.76 11.10 2.25
CA LYS A 716 31.43 11.48 1.00
C LYS A 716 30.82 10.77 -0.22
N LYS A 717 30.49 9.48 -0.11
CA LYS A 717 29.83 8.72 -1.18
C LYS A 717 28.52 9.39 -1.60
N TYR A 718 27.65 9.74 -0.64
CA TYR A 718 26.35 10.33 -0.95
C TYR A 718 26.44 11.80 -1.36
N GLN A 719 27.35 12.58 -0.79
CA GLN A 719 27.63 13.95 -1.26
C GLN A 719 28.10 13.97 -2.71
N ALA A 720 28.96 13.02 -3.11
CA ALA A 720 29.40 12.88 -4.49
C ALA A 720 28.26 12.52 -5.45
N GLN A 721 27.14 11.99 -4.95
CA GLN A 721 25.92 11.67 -5.71
C GLN A 721 24.88 12.81 -5.67
N GLY A 722 25.22 13.97 -5.07
CA GLY A 722 24.36 15.15 -5.04
C GLY A 722 23.46 15.28 -3.81
N VAL A 723 23.61 14.41 -2.81
CA VAL A 723 22.86 14.49 -1.55
C VAL A 723 23.37 15.69 -0.72
N PRO A 724 22.47 16.51 -0.14
CA PRO A 724 22.86 17.61 0.75
C PRO A 724 23.79 17.16 1.88
N ALA A 725 24.80 17.97 2.19
CA ALA A 725 25.89 17.58 3.09
C ALA A 725 25.41 17.13 4.48
N GLU A 726 24.46 17.86 5.07
CA GLU A 726 23.88 17.54 6.38
C GLU A 726 23.20 16.16 6.39
N LEU A 727 22.37 15.88 5.38
CA LEU A 727 21.67 14.62 5.22
C LEU A 727 22.62 13.45 4.96
N ALA A 728 23.67 13.66 4.17
CA ALA A 728 24.71 12.66 3.92
C ALA A 728 25.53 12.33 5.17
N ILE A 729 25.90 13.34 5.97
CA ILE A 729 26.62 13.17 7.25
C ILE A 729 25.75 12.40 8.24
N ARG A 730 24.48 12.79 8.38
CA ARG A 730 23.52 12.10 9.26
C ARG A 730 23.35 10.64 8.82
N THR A 731 23.19 10.39 7.52
CA THR A 731 23.06 9.02 6.99
C THR A 731 24.28 8.14 7.29
N GLY A 732 25.49 8.70 7.18
CA GLY A 732 26.73 7.99 7.56
C GLY A 732 26.77 7.56 9.03
N SER A 733 25.99 8.24 9.88
CA SER A 733 25.97 8.08 11.34
C SER A 733 24.72 7.36 11.88
N PHE A 734 23.74 6.99 11.04
CA PHE A 734 22.46 6.40 11.53
C PHE A 734 22.65 5.16 12.39
N LEU A 735 23.59 4.29 12.01
CA LEU A 735 23.83 3.06 12.76
C LEU A 735 24.52 3.32 14.11
N ASP A 736 25.13 4.49 14.26
CA ASP A 736 25.78 4.97 15.47
C ASP A 736 24.77 5.70 16.38
N GLU A 737 23.82 6.42 15.80
CA GLU A 737 22.67 6.99 16.52
C GLU A 737 21.91 5.92 17.30
N PHE A 738 21.80 4.68 16.78
CA PHE A 738 21.22 3.55 17.50
C PHE A 738 21.82 3.33 18.89
N SER A 739 23.13 3.53 19.05
CA SER A 739 23.84 3.34 20.33
C SER A 739 23.40 4.35 21.41
N LEU A 740 22.71 5.43 21.02
CA LEU A 740 22.19 6.40 21.97
C LEU A 740 21.14 5.80 22.93
N LEU A 741 20.46 4.71 22.53
CA LEU A 741 19.55 4.00 23.43
C LEU A 741 20.29 3.45 24.65
N ASP A 742 21.43 2.81 24.42
CA ASP A 742 22.27 2.28 25.51
C ASP A 742 22.92 3.41 26.32
N VAL A 743 23.40 4.46 25.65
CA VAL A 743 23.97 5.66 26.31
C VAL A 743 22.96 6.29 27.27
N ILE A 744 21.72 6.49 26.84
CA ILE A 744 20.67 7.13 27.66
C ILE A 744 20.29 6.24 28.84
N GLU A 745 20.21 4.92 28.66
CA GLU A 745 19.99 3.97 29.76
C GLU A 745 21.11 4.06 30.80
N ILE A 746 22.38 4.08 30.36
CA ILE A 746 23.54 4.15 31.26
C ILE A 746 23.57 5.49 31.98
N ALA A 747 23.39 6.60 31.27
CA ALA A 747 23.39 7.96 31.83
C ALA A 747 22.34 8.10 32.92
N ASN A 748 21.11 7.62 32.67
CA ASN A 748 20.03 7.66 33.65
C ASN A 748 20.32 6.78 34.88
N ARG A 749 20.86 5.58 34.70
CA ARG A 749 21.18 4.66 35.82
C ARG A 749 22.31 5.18 36.70
N GLN A 750 23.30 5.86 36.10
CA GLN A 750 24.47 6.38 36.81
C GLN A 750 24.34 7.85 37.24
N ASN A 751 23.22 8.50 36.89
CA ASN A 751 23.00 9.94 37.10
C ASN A 751 24.12 10.81 36.50
N SER A 752 24.57 10.42 35.30
CA SER A 752 25.65 11.07 34.54
C SER A 752 25.08 11.86 33.35
N SER A 753 25.87 12.79 32.80
CA SER A 753 25.50 13.49 31.56
C SER A 753 25.52 12.51 30.36
N PRO A 754 24.46 12.49 29.52
CA PRO A 754 24.44 11.68 28.30
C PRO A 754 25.60 11.96 27.35
N GLU A 755 26.06 13.21 27.26
CA GLU A 755 27.21 13.61 26.44
C GLU A 755 28.50 12.91 26.89
N VAL A 756 28.76 12.91 28.20
CA VAL A 756 29.94 12.28 28.80
C VAL A 756 29.90 10.77 28.62
N VAL A 757 28.73 10.15 28.77
CA VAL A 757 28.55 8.70 28.56
C VAL A 757 28.71 8.35 27.08
N ALA A 758 28.21 9.17 26.15
CA ALA A 758 28.39 8.96 24.72
C ALA A 758 29.86 8.99 24.33
N GLU A 759 30.61 10.00 24.80
CA GLU A 759 32.06 10.10 24.53
C GLU A 759 32.82 8.89 25.07
N LEU A 760 32.48 8.44 26.28
CA LEU A 760 33.04 7.23 26.87
C LEU A 760 32.68 5.97 26.06
N TYR A 761 31.43 5.85 25.61
CA TYR A 761 30.93 4.72 24.85
C TYR A 761 31.69 4.54 23.53
N PHE A 762 31.81 5.59 22.72
CA PHE A 762 32.54 5.54 21.45
C PHE A 762 34.05 5.38 21.64
N ALA A 763 34.62 5.96 22.72
CA ALA A 763 36.02 5.71 23.06
C ALA A 763 36.30 4.25 23.43
N LEU A 764 35.38 3.59 24.15
CA LEU A 764 35.48 2.16 24.44
C LEU A 764 35.22 1.30 23.20
N SER A 765 34.31 1.72 22.31
CA SER A 765 34.06 1.07 21.03
C SER A 765 35.35 0.94 20.22
N GLU A 766 36.05 2.05 20.04
CA GLU A 766 37.35 2.11 19.37
C GLU A 766 38.44 1.34 20.14
N ARG A 767 38.52 1.51 21.47
CA ARG A 767 39.55 0.88 22.31
C ARG A 767 39.52 -0.66 22.26
N TYR A 768 38.35 -1.24 21.97
CA TYR A 768 38.13 -2.69 21.93
C TYR A 768 37.71 -3.20 20.53
N ASP A 769 37.93 -2.43 19.46
CA ASP A 769 37.67 -2.81 18.06
C ASP A 769 36.24 -3.31 17.78
N ILE A 770 35.23 -2.72 18.43
CA ILE A 770 33.83 -3.19 18.34
C ILE A 770 33.28 -3.05 16.92
N ASP A 771 33.56 -1.95 16.23
CA ASP A 771 33.06 -1.73 14.85
C ASP A 771 33.63 -2.76 13.86
N ARG A 772 34.89 -3.16 14.03
CA ARG A 772 35.49 -4.23 13.21
C ARG A 772 34.74 -5.56 13.41
N MET A 773 34.37 -5.88 14.64
CA MET A 773 33.53 -7.05 14.92
C MET A 773 32.13 -6.91 14.31
N LEU A 774 31.48 -5.75 14.42
CA LEU A 774 30.19 -5.48 13.79
C LEU A 774 30.23 -5.61 12.26
N PHE A 775 31.33 -5.18 11.63
CA PHE A 775 31.57 -5.37 10.20
C PHE A 775 31.66 -6.85 9.83
N HIS A 776 32.44 -7.64 10.56
CA HIS A 776 32.57 -9.08 10.31
C HIS A 776 31.25 -9.83 10.56
N ILE A 777 30.50 -9.50 11.61
CA ILE A 777 29.14 -10.03 11.84
C ILE A 777 28.23 -9.68 10.65
N SER A 778 28.37 -8.46 10.12
CA SER A 778 27.58 -8.01 8.96
C SER A 778 27.95 -8.72 7.65
N ALA A 779 29.16 -9.28 7.55
CA ALA A 779 29.63 -10.04 6.40
C ALA A 779 29.24 -11.53 6.44
N LEU A 780 28.74 -12.04 7.58
CA LEU A 780 28.26 -13.43 7.69
C LEU A 780 27.11 -13.71 6.70
N ALA A 781 27.11 -14.92 6.15
CA ALA A 781 26.13 -15.41 5.17
C ALA A 781 24.68 -15.29 5.67
N ARG A 782 23.73 -15.15 4.73
CA ARG A 782 22.29 -15.01 5.01
C ARG A 782 21.47 -16.19 4.49
N ASP A 783 22.13 -17.30 4.21
CA ASP A 783 21.57 -18.36 3.41
C ASP A 783 20.41 -19.09 4.09
N ASP A 784 20.50 -19.31 5.40
CA ASP A 784 19.47 -20.00 6.15
C ASP A 784 18.96 -19.19 7.34
N ARG A 785 17.77 -19.57 7.82
CA ARG A 785 17.07 -18.94 8.96
C ARG A 785 17.95 -18.85 10.21
N TRP A 786 18.66 -19.93 10.54
CA TRP A 786 19.43 -20.05 11.78
C TRP A 786 20.69 -19.20 11.73
N THR A 787 21.36 -19.14 10.58
CA THR A 787 22.51 -18.27 10.37
C THR A 787 22.09 -16.80 10.41
N ALA A 788 20.94 -16.43 9.84
CA ALA A 788 20.39 -15.07 9.94
C ALA A 788 20.08 -14.68 11.41
N TYR A 789 19.49 -15.59 12.19
CA TYR A 789 19.25 -15.38 13.62
C TYR A 789 20.54 -15.28 14.42
N ALA A 790 21.49 -16.20 14.22
CA ALA A 790 22.75 -16.21 14.94
C ALA A 790 23.52 -14.91 14.69
N ARG A 791 23.52 -14.42 13.45
CA ARG A 791 24.06 -13.10 13.10
C ARG A 791 23.34 -11.96 13.83
N SER A 792 22.01 -11.97 13.87
CA SER A 792 21.23 -10.93 14.56
C SER A 792 21.53 -10.94 16.06
N ALA A 793 21.54 -12.13 16.68
CA ALA A 793 21.85 -12.34 18.09
C ALA A 793 23.27 -11.92 18.46
N LEU A 794 24.29 -12.32 17.69
CA LEU A 794 25.68 -11.90 17.93
C LEU A 794 25.83 -10.38 17.96
N ARG A 795 25.19 -9.70 17.02
CA ARG A 795 25.23 -8.24 16.92
C ARG A 795 24.56 -7.58 18.12
N SER A 796 23.35 -8.00 18.47
CA SER A 796 22.66 -7.49 19.67
C SER A 796 23.48 -7.74 20.93
N ASP A 797 24.05 -8.94 21.07
CA ASP A 797 24.87 -9.31 22.20
C ASP A 797 26.15 -8.47 22.32
N LEU A 798 26.74 -8.08 21.20
CA LEU A 798 27.92 -7.22 21.15
C LEU A 798 27.61 -5.80 21.63
N TYR A 799 26.46 -5.23 21.22
CA TYR A 799 25.98 -3.95 21.75
C TYR A 799 25.74 -4.03 23.26
N VAL A 800 25.07 -5.10 23.74
CA VAL A 800 24.86 -5.33 25.17
C VAL A 800 26.18 -5.44 25.94
N ALA A 801 27.18 -6.11 25.36
CA ALA A 801 28.51 -6.24 25.97
C ALA A 801 29.24 -4.90 26.07
N LEU A 802 29.19 -4.08 25.01
CA LEU A 802 29.76 -2.73 25.02
C LEU A 802 29.02 -1.82 26.02
N ALA A 803 27.69 -1.84 26.03
CA ALA A 803 26.89 -1.08 27.01
C ALA A 803 27.22 -1.48 28.46
N ALA A 804 27.37 -2.78 28.73
CA ALA A 804 27.78 -3.27 30.05
C ALA A 804 29.18 -2.78 30.43
N LEU A 805 30.15 -2.84 29.51
CA LEU A 805 31.51 -2.34 29.72
C LEU A 805 31.50 -0.83 30.01
N THR A 806 30.80 -0.05 29.20
CA THR A 806 30.64 1.41 29.38
C THR A 806 30.03 1.73 30.73
N SER A 807 28.97 1.02 31.14
CA SER A 807 28.34 1.21 32.45
C SER A 807 29.33 0.94 33.60
N ARG A 808 30.20 -0.07 33.45
CA ARG A 808 31.19 -0.42 34.47
C ARG A 808 32.31 0.61 34.58
N VAL A 809 32.83 1.09 33.45
CA VAL A 809 33.84 2.14 33.45
C VAL A 809 33.24 3.43 34.03
N ALA A 810 32.01 3.77 33.64
CA ALA A 810 31.30 4.92 34.17
C ALA A 810 31.14 4.87 35.69
N GLN A 811 30.71 3.72 36.23
CA GLN A 811 30.52 3.52 37.68
C GLN A 811 31.84 3.56 38.48
N ALA A 812 32.94 3.10 37.88
CA ALA A 812 34.22 2.98 38.57
C ALA A 812 35.07 4.26 38.56
N THR A 813 34.65 5.29 37.82
CA THR A 813 35.44 6.51 37.56
C THR A 813 34.57 7.76 37.75
N LYS A 814 35.20 8.95 37.77
CA LYS A 814 34.46 10.21 37.93
C LYS A 814 34.17 10.85 36.57
N ASP A 815 33.00 11.45 36.42
CA ASP A 815 32.64 12.20 35.21
C ASP A 815 33.51 13.46 34.98
N SER A 816 34.17 13.97 36.03
CA SER A 816 35.10 15.09 35.93
C SER A 816 36.44 14.74 35.28
N ASP A 817 36.79 13.45 35.22
CA ASP A 817 38.05 12.99 34.65
C ASP A 817 37.93 12.90 33.12
N SER A 818 39.02 13.15 32.39
CA SER A 818 39.01 12.97 30.93
C SER A 818 38.77 11.52 30.55
N ILE A 819 38.15 11.27 29.39
CA ILE A 819 37.77 9.92 28.95
C ILE A 819 38.96 8.95 28.93
N ASP A 820 40.11 9.36 28.41
CA ASP A 820 41.31 8.52 28.37
C ASP A 820 41.82 8.16 29.78
N VAL A 821 41.69 9.09 30.74
CA VAL A 821 42.04 8.85 32.14
C VAL A 821 41.07 7.86 32.76
N ARG A 822 39.76 8.00 32.52
CA ARG A 822 38.74 7.06 33.01
C ARG A 822 39.01 5.64 32.51
N ILE A 823 39.23 5.48 31.21
CA ILE A 823 39.54 4.17 30.60
C ILE A 823 40.82 3.60 31.21
N SER A 824 41.89 4.39 31.31
CA SER A 824 43.18 3.93 31.85
C SER A 824 43.11 3.55 33.32
N GLN A 825 42.40 4.32 34.15
CA GLN A 825 42.17 4.01 35.57
C GLN A 825 41.43 2.68 35.73
N TRP A 826 40.38 2.46 34.93
CA TRP A 826 39.63 1.22 34.96
C TRP A 826 40.47 0.03 34.45
N GLU A 827 41.19 0.20 33.33
CA GLU A 827 42.08 -0.85 32.78
C GLU A 827 43.17 -1.25 33.79
N ALA A 828 43.76 -0.28 34.51
CA ALA A 828 44.76 -0.56 35.55
C ALA A 828 44.16 -1.35 36.73
N LYS A 829 42.93 -1.05 37.13
CA LYS A 829 42.23 -1.75 38.21
C LYS A 829 41.90 -3.20 37.86
N PHE A 830 41.66 -3.51 36.58
CA PHE A 830 41.29 -4.83 36.09
C PHE A 830 42.30 -5.41 35.08
N ALA A 831 43.59 -5.12 35.27
CA ALA A 831 44.66 -5.37 34.30
C ALA A 831 44.74 -6.82 33.79
N GLU A 832 44.55 -7.82 34.66
CA GLU A 832 44.58 -9.24 34.27
C GLU A 832 43.43 -9.61 33.32
N GLY A 833 42.23 -9.09 33.56
CA GLY A 833 41.07 -9.26 32.70
C GLY A 833 41.27 -8.63 31.33
N VAL A 834 41.78 -7.40 31.32
CA VAL A 834 42.09 -6.64 30.10
C VAL A 834 43.15 -7.37 29.27
N ALA A 835 44.24 -7.84 29.90
CA ALA A 835 45.31 -8.55 29.21
C ALA A 835 44.82 -9.83 28.52
N ARG A 836 43.99 -10.64 29.21
CA ARG A 836 43.39 -11.86 28.62
C ARG A 836 42.44 -11.54 27.46
N THR A 837 41.63 -10.50 27.61
CA THR A 837 40.67 -10.09 26.57
C THR A 837 41.42 -9.60 25.33
N ARG A 838 42.42 -8.72 25.49
CA ARG A 838 43.25 -8.26 24.37
C ARG A 838 44.02 -9.38 23.68
N ALA A 839 44.59 -10.33 24.43
CA ALA A 839 45.25 -11.49 23.83
C ALA A 839 44.28 -12.27 22.92
N THR A 840 43.07 -12.52 23.40
CA THR A 840 42.02 -13.23 22.64
C THR A 840 41.59 -12.44 21.40
N LEU A 841 41.32 -11.14 21.54
CA LEU A 841 40.92 -10.28 20.42
C LEU A 841 42.04 -10.18 19.37
N ASN A 842 43.30 -10.05 19.79
CA ASN A 842 44.44 -10.01 18.88
C ASN A 842 44.63 -11.32 18.11
N GLU A 843 44.48 -12.48 18.78
CA GLU A 843 44.56 -13.79 18.12
C GLU A 843 43.49 -13.92 17.02
N ILE A 844 42.27 -13.48 17.33
CA ILE A 844 41.14 -13.46 16.39
C ILE A 844 41.42 -12.47 15.23
N ALA A 845 41.96 -11.29 15.51
CA ALA A 845 42.23 -10.29 14.48
C ALA A 845 43.29 -10.73 13.46
N HIS A 846 44.15 -11.69 13.82
CA HIS A 846 45.17 -12.30 12.96
C HIS A 846 44.71 -13.61 12.30
N SER A 847 43.54 -14.13 12.65
CA SER A 847 42.91 -15.25 11.96
C SER A 847 42.39 -14.82 10.59
N GLU A 848 42.67 -15.61 9.54
CA GLU A 848 42.09 -15.40 8.21
C GLU A 848 40.59 -15.80 8.15
N GLN A 849 40.08 -16.55 9.14
CA GLN A 849 38.70 -17.02 9.21
C GLN A 849 37.91 -16.26 10.28
N ASN A 850 37.01 -15.37 9.84
CA ASN A 850 36.03 -14.67 10.68
C ASN A 850 34.65 -15.34 10.56
N ASP A 851 34.58 -16.60 11.01
CA ASP A 851 33.32 -17.33 11.07
C ASP A 851 32.51 -17.01 12.34
N LEU A 852 31.31 -17.60 12.43
CA LEU A 852 30.42 -17.41 13.57
C LEU A 852 31.06 -17.84 14.90
N ALA A 853 31.89 -18.90 14.90
CA ALA A 853 32.51 -19.42 16.10
C ALA A 853 33.57 -18.45 16.65
N THR A 854 34.44 -17.96 15.79
CA THR A 854 35.49 -17.00 16.15
C THR A 854 34.88 -15.70 16.70
N LEU A 855 33.84 -15.17 16.05
CA LEU A 855 33.14 -13.97 16.53
C LEU A 855 32.40 -14.19 17.86
N SER A 856 31.87 -15.39 18.10
CA SER A 856 31.26 -15.76 19.38
C SER A 856 32.27 -15.78 20.53
N VAL A 857 33.50 -16.23 20.25
CA VAL A 857 34.60 -16.21 21.24
C VAL A 857 35.02 -14.78 21.56
N ALA A 858 35.18 -13.92 20.56
CA ALA A 858 35.48 -12.50 20.76
C ALA A 858 34.44 -11.82 21.66
N LEU A 859 33.15 -12.01 21.33
CA LEU A 859 32.03 -11.52 22.12
C LEU A 859 32.07 -12.01 23.57
N ARG A 860 32.35 -13.31 23.78
CA ARG A 860 32.45 -13.90 25.12
C ARG A 860 33.60 -13.29 25.94
N ALA A 861 34.73 -12.97 25.30
CA ALA A 861 35.84 -12.31 25.98
C ALA A 861 35.44 -10.92 26.51
N ILE A 862 34.77 -10.12 25.67
CA ILE A 862 34.26 -8.79 26.07
C ILE A 862 33.21 -8.89 27.18
N ARG A 863 32.27 -9.83 27.07
CA ARG A 863 31.28 -10.10 28.13
C ARG A 863 31.92 -10.49 29.46
N THR A 864 32.94 -11.35 29.40
CA THR A 864 33.68 -11.78 30.60
C THR A 864 34.41 -10.59 31.23
N LEU A 865 35.00 -9.72 30.41
CA LEU A 865 35.64 -8.49 30.89
C LEU A 865 34.64 -7.55 31.56
N ALA A 866 33.47 -7.33 30.95
CA ALA A 866 32.39 -6.52 31.53
C ALA A 866 31.82 -7.11 32.83
N GLY A 867 31.90 -8.44 33.01
CA GLY A 867 31.44 -9.15 34.21
C GLY A 867 32.43 -9.15 35.38
N GLN A 868 33.70 -8.80 35.18
CA GLN A 868 34.70 -8.76 36.26
C GLN A 868 34.42 -7.54 37.17
N GLY A 869 34.18 -7.81 38.46
CA GLY A 869 33.78 -6.80 39.45
C GLY A 869 32.27 -6.71 39.74
N ALA A 870 31.49 -7.72 39.36
CA ALA A 870 30.05 -7.82 39.70
C ALA A 870 29.76 -8.31 41.14
N SER A 871 30.78 -8.43 42.00
CA SER A 871 30.66 -8.81 43.41
C SER A 871 30.55 -7.61 44.34
#